data_AF-A0A2A5VKX0-F1
#
_entry.id   AF-A0A2A5VKX0-F1
#
_cell.length_a   1.000
_cell.length_b   1.000
_cell.length_c   1.000
_cell.angle_alpha   90.00
_cell.angle_beta   90.00
_cell.angle_gamma   90.00
#
_symmetry.space_group_name_H-M   'P 1'
#
loop_
_entity.id
_entity.type
_entity.pdbx_description
1 polymer ?
#
loop_
_entity_poly.entity_id
_entity_poly.type
_entity_poly.pdbx_seq_one_letter_code
_entity_poly.pdbx_strand_id
1 'polypeptide(L)'
;DNDSQDAWNRDAFPLDGTQHTDSDEDGYGDNPDGNNADDCPLIWGNSTFDKTGCTDTDGDGHSNIYTYDINQESGLRENEVGDALPDDPNQWRDRDGDGFGENSVGDWDRCVDVPGALLGVPGPGCPMPVGDEDGDNIPDEDDLCPETPEGETANTDGCSPSQIDTDGDTVFDDVDICPNTPTNEIANSVGCSSSQTDIDTDGDGVNDVDANADQLDMCPNTVEADYGEVDENGCAPSQLDTDGDGVTNDLDLCPDTTSGATVTAEGCIVVGADTDDDGYEDAFDAFPSDPTQWHDTDGDGYGDNWGELDWNDFREALNIGEWVYNAQEPDACPLDSGTSWSANRQLLGLYGCPDTDGDGVPDPTVDWTTDNGADFFPNDPMQYGDIDGDGFGDNPDVNGDYCPNQPGFADHDEDGPHENGCPPLDADNDGVYNSLDQCQATVANTTVDSNGCAEYQRDSDGDYVKDDKDLCPNTPAQDSNLVDIDGCTPSQLEGDEGTALLGGSMKNIAIGFGAFLGIALIMLVIRRVRGGSIDWDDDEGDDFYDEEDDEDDWSPFGSGASTTPTKSFSDTQPSRSPPSRSPSPAPSRGPPMGGRQGPPTRSRGPPSTQSAGPSAAGPPGSSRPRGPARSPGSSKPGMRPSPGPSARPVQESSPAPASPVRKTRRTAAPTSTTGDSPVRKTRKTSRSPAPSGAARKTRRTAAAPKKTSRRRKANASFDDLFGPDEKADFDTAVSSAKERLIVGDSEQSVLARLQSEGWNVKQSKHILGQARP
;
A
#
# COMPACT_ATOMS: atom_id res chain seq x y z
N ASP A 1 8.35 71.17 -31.09
CA ASP A 1 7.09 70.85 -30.38
C ASP A 1 7.40 69.71 -29.43
N ASN A 2 6.46 69.37 -28.56
CA ASN A 2 6.47 68.23 -27.64
C ASN A 2 5.69 67.02 -28.19
N ASP A 3 4.90 67.23 -29.26
CA ASP A 3 3.92 66.27 -29.81
C ASP A 3 4.42 65.41 -30.99
N SER A 4 5.56 65.74 -31.63
CA SER A 4 6.07 64.93 -32.75
C SER A 4 6.88 63.72 -32.28
N GLN A 5 6.85 62.63 -33.06
CA GLN A 5 7.58 61.38 -32.76
C GLN A 5 9.12 61.56 -32.72
N ASP A 6 9.65 62.68 -33.22
CA ASP A 6 11.08 63.01 -33.22
C ASP A 6 11.47 64.05 -32.12
N ALA A 7 10.57 64.36 -31.18
CA ALA A 7 10.80 65.37 -30.15
C ALA A 7 11.78 64.91 -29.06
N TRP A 8 12.89 65.63 -28.86
CA TRP A 8 13.93 65.31 -27.87
C TRP A 8 13.48 65.42 -26.39
N ASN A 9 12.43 66.20 -26.14
CA ASN A 9 11.69 66.23 -24.89
C ASN A 9 10.22 66.08 -25.31
N ARG A 10 9.80 64.82 -25.47
CA ARG A 10 8.38 64.51 -25.63
C ARG A 10 7.68 64.77 -24.30
N ASP A 11 6.45 65.25 -24.36
CA ASP A 11 5.59 65.44 -23.21
C ASP A 11 4.73 64.18 -23.07
N ALA A 12 4.81 63.51 -21.93
CA ALA A 12 4.09 62.27 -21.69
C ALA A 12 2.57 62.51 -21.58
N PHE A 13 2.17 63.70 -21.11
CA PHE A 13 0.78 64.05 -20.83
C PHE A 13 0.33 65.32 -21.57
N PRO A 14 0.31 65.39 -22.92
CA PRO A 14 0.01 66.62 -23.67
C PRO A 14 -1.40 67.22 -23.46
N LEU A 15 -2.28 66.50 -22.75
CA LEU A 15 -3.62 66.95 -22.36
C LEU A 15 -3.71 67.40 -20.90
N ASP A 16 -2.73 67.09 -20.05
CA ASP A 16 -2.67 67.58 -18.68
C ASP A 16 -1.77 68.81 -18.56
N GLY A 17 -2.15 69.74 -17.68
CA GLY A 17 -1.41 70.98 -17.44
C GLY A 17 -0.48 70.93 -16.23
N THR A 18 -0.44 69.79 -15.53
CA THR A 18 0.26 69.59 -14.25
C THR A 18 1.27 68.45 -14.32
N GLN A 19 1.05 67.45 -15.17
CA GLN A 19 2.04 66.44 -15.54
C GLN A 19 2.83 66.81 -16.80
N HIS A 20 3.97 66.13 -17.04
CA HIS A 20 4.83 66.37 -18.21
C HIS A 20 5.92 65.30 -18.46
N THR A 21 6.30 64.54 -17.43
CA THR A 21 7.27 63.44 -17.51
C THR A 21 6.61 62.18 -16.96
N ASP A 22 7.03 61.06 -17.51
CA ASP A 22 6.68 59.66 -17.22
C ASP A 22 8.02 58.93 -17.44
N SER A 23 8.58 58.32 -16.39
CA SER A 23 9.98 57.86 -16.36
C SER A 23 10.17 56.36 -16.63
N ASP A 24 9.09 55.57 -16.54
CA ASP A 24 9.04 54.11 -16.73
C ASP A 24 7.93 53.67 -17.72
N GLU A 25 7.17 54.61 -18.28
CA GLU A 25 6.15 54.44 -19.33
C GLU A 25 4.88 53.70 -18.86
N ASP A 26 4.46 53.91 -17.60
CA ASP A 26 3.28 53.27 -16.99
C ASP A 26 1.95 54.04 -17.19
N GLY A 27 2.00 55.36 -17.39
CA GLY A 27 0.84 56.23 -17.58
C GLY A 27 0.45 57.10 -16.37
N TYR A 28 1.21 57.06 -15.29
CA TYR A 28 1.24 58.03 -14.20
C TYR A 28 2.45 58.96 -14.35
N GLY A 29 2.50 60.07 -13.58
CA GLY A 29 3.47 61.14 -13.87
C GLY A 29 4.34 61.58 -12.70
N ASP A 30 5.64 61.74 -12.98
CA ASP A 30 6.74 62.06 -12.04
C ASP A 30 6.52 63.28 -11.13
N ASN A 31 5.56 64.17 -11.41
CA ASN A 31 5.38 65.40 -10.65
C ASN A 31 4.47 65.20 -9.42
N PRO A 32 4.98 65.21 -8.17
CA PRO A 32 4.19 65.01 -6.96
C PRO A 32 3.23 66.18 -6.65
N ASP A 33 3.38 67.33 -7.32
CA ASP A 33 2.40 68.44 -7.27
C ASP A 33 1.33 68.32 -8.39
N GLY A 34 1.31 67.24 -9.16
CA GLY A 34 0.37 66.97 -10.25
C GLY A 34 -0.93 66.29 -9.81
N ASN A 35 -1.85 66.07 -10.77
CA ASN A 35 -2.87 65.02 -10.65
C ASN A 35 -2.30 63.67 -11.11
N ASN A 36 -2.87 62.57 -10.61
CA ASN A 36 -2.41 61.21 -10.94
C ASN A 36 -0.87 61.13 -10.87
N ALA A 37 -0.34 61.72 -9.80
CA ALA A 37 1.08 61.70 -9.51
C ALA A 37 1.48 60.29 -9.12
N ASP A 38 2.61 59.86 -9.66
CA ASP A 38 3.17 58.57 -9.34
C ASP A 38 3.90 58.62 -7.99
N ASP A 39 3.60 57.65 -7.13
CA ASP A 39 4.27 57.41 -5.85
C ASP A 39 5.56 56.56 -6.02
N CYS A 40 5.74 55.93 -7.18
CA CYS A 40 6.86 55.08 -7.59
C CYS A 40 7.65 55.47 -8.88
N PRO A 41 8.08 56.74 -9.16
CA PRO A 41 8.58 57.26 -10.47
C PRO A 41 9.84 56.67 -11.15
N LEU A 42 10.19 55.42 -10.89
CA LEU A 42 11.25 54.62 -11.52
C LEU A 42 10.89 53.10 -11.54
N ILE A 43 9.66 52.72 -11.22
CA ILE A 43 9.18 51.34 -11.04
C ILE A 43 7.74 51.23 -11.59
N TRP A 44 7.63 50.89 -12.87
CA TRP A 44 6.37 50.68 -13.61
C TRP A 44 5.28 50.00 -12.77
N GLY A 45 4.06 50.54 -12.83
CA GLY A 45 2.96 50.06 -12.04
C GLY A 45 1.56 50.21 -12.65
N ASN A 46 0.60 49.75 -11.86
CA ASN A 46 -0.83 49.77 -12.17
C ASN A 46 -1.70 50.06 -10.94
N SER A 47 -1.11 50.10 -9.73
CA SER A 47 -1.82 50.31 -8.48
C SER A 47 -2.61 51.62 -8.47
N THR A 48 -3.76 51.61 -7.78
CA THR A 48 -4.74 52.71 -7.80
C THR A 48 -5.28 53.15 -6.44
N PHE A 49 -5.10 52.35 -5.37
CA PHE A 49 -5.77 52.58 -4.08
C PHE A 49 -4.90 53.15 -2.96
N ASP A 50 -3.72 52.59 -2.70
CA ASP A 50 -2.89 52.95 -1.54
C ASP A 50 -1.70 53.86 -1.91
N LYS A 51 -1.02 53.50 -3.00
CA LYS A 51 0.00 54.24 -3.73
C LYS A 51 -0.39 54.17 -5.21
N THR A 52 -0.15 55.23 -5.95
CA THR A 52 -0.54 55.32 -7.37
C THR A 52 0.69 55.08 -8.26
N GLY A 53 0.61 54.24 -9.29
CA GLY A 53 1.73 53.98 -10.21
C GLY A 53 2.82 53.04 -9.68
N CYS A 54 2.55 52.31 -8.59
CA CYS A 54 3.43 51.27 -8.11
C CYS A 54 3.02 49.90 -8.68
N THR A 55 3.96 48.96 -8.70
CA THR A 55 3.68 47.57 -9.09
C THR A 55 2.58 46.96 -8.19
N ASP A 56 1.66 46.27 -8.87
CA ASP A 56 0.42 45.65 -8.40
C ASP A 56 0.32 44.38 -9.26
N THR A 57 0.71 43.23 -8.68
CA THR A 57 1.01 42.00 -9.46
C THR A 57 -0.26 41.31 -9.97
N ASP A 58 -1.29 41.21 -9.15
CA ASP A 58 -2.52 40.47 -9.47
C ASP A 58 -3.64 41.34 -10.07
N GLY A 59 -3.59 42.65 -9.87
CA GLY A 59 -4.52 43.63 -10.44
C GLY A 59 -5.69 44.03 -9.54
N ASP A 60 -5.68 43.75 -8.23
CA ASP A 60 -6.71 44.23 -7.30
C ASP A 60 -6.74 45.78 -7.19
N GLY A 61 -5.57 46.42 -7.34
CA GLY A 61 -5.37 47.88 -7.26
C GLY A 61 -4.59 48.38 -6.05
N HIS A 62 -4.16 47.53 -5.13
CA HIS A 62 -3.18 47.79 -4.08
C HIS A 62 -1.75 47.55 -4.60
N SER A 63 -0.76 48.21 -4.00
CA SER A 63 0.64 48.02 -4.40
C SER A 63 1.38 47.00 -3.52
N ASN A 64 2.23 46.16 -4.13
CA ASN A 64 3.07 45.16 -3.45
C ASN A 64 4.02 45.77 -2.37
N ILE A 65 4.07 47.10 -2.24
CA ILE A 65 4.91 47.82 -1.29
C ILE A 65 4.18 47.91 0.07
N TYR A 66 4.07 46.77 0.73
CA TYR A 66 3.42 46.62 2.03
C TYR A 66 4.17 47.33 3.17
N THR A 67 3.43 48.04 4.01
CA THR A 67 3.94 48.76 5.18
C THR A 67 2.93 48.75 6.32
N TYR A 68 3.37 48.47 7.54
CA TYR A 68 2.52 48.33 8.72
C TYR A 68 3.30 48.67 10.02
N ASP A 69 2.58 49.05 11.07
CA ASP A 69 3.06 49.08 12.45
C ASP A 69 2.70 47.75 13.15
N ILE A 70 3.45 47.35 14.18
CA ILE A 70 3.09 46.21 15.05
C ILE A 70 2.62 46.73 16.42
N ASN A 71 1.40 46.35 16.82
CA ASN A 71 0.85 46.68 18.13
C ASN A 71 1.55 45.86 19.24
N GLN A 72 2.17 46.55 20.19
CA GLN A 72 2.97 45.92 21.26
C GLN A 72 2.15 45.29 22.41
N GLU A 73 0.82 45.39 22.38
CA GLU A 73 -0.09 44.80 23.38
C GLU A 73 -0.90 43.63 22.83
N SER A 74 -1.25 43.63 21.53
CA SER A 74 -1.93 42.50 20.86
C SER A 74 -1.01 41.63 19.98
N GLY A 75 0.08 42.17 19.44
CA GLY A 75 0.96 41.49 18.47
C GLY A 75 0.62 41.74 17.00
N LEU A 76 -0.61 42.22 16.75
CA LEU A 76 -1.20 42.40 15.42
C LEU A 76 -0.55 43.51 14.59
N ARG A 77 -0.75 43.44 13.27
CA ARG A 77 -0.48 44.53 12.33
C ARG A 77 -1.53 45.65 12.52
N GLU A 78 -1.10 46.90 12.37
CA GLU A 78 -1.93 48.10 12.40
C GLU A 78 -1.40 49.14 11.39
N ASN A 79 -2.23 50.11 11.00
CA ASN A 79 -1.86 51.18 10.05
C ASN A 79 -1.35 50.66 8.69
N GLU A 80 -1.86 49.52 8.24
CA GLU A 80 -1.47 48.84 7.01
C GLU A 80 -1.74 49.69 5.76
N VAL A 81 -0.75 49.76 4.88
CA VAL A 81 -0.76 50.47 3.59
C VAL A 81 0.08 49.68 2.60
N GLY A 82 -0.51 49.38 1.44
CA GLY A 82 -0.01 48.41 0.46
C GLY A 82 -0.88 47.16 0.46
N ASP A 83 -0.35 46.13 -0.18
CA ASP A 83 -0.92 44.80 -0.29
C ASP A 83 -0.15 43.81 0.59
N ALA A 84 -0.84 43.02 1.39
CA ALA A 84 -0.24 42.00 2.25
C ALA A 84 0.04 40.65 1.54
N LEU A 85 -0.69 40.34 0.46
CA LEU A 85 -0.75 39.03 -0.18
C LEU A 85 -0.70 39.18 -1.73
N PRO A 86 0.41 39.70 -2.31
CA PRO A 86 0.41 40.31 -3.65
C PRO A 86 0.34 39.37 -4.85
N ASP A 87 -0.21 38.17 -4.66
CA ASP A 87 -0.43 37.16 -5.68
C ASP A 87 -1.90 36.62 -5.64
N ASP A 88 -2.77 37.14 -4.76
CA ASP A 88 -4.23 36.85 -4.72
C ASP A 88 -5.08 38.13 -4.85
N PRO A 89 -5.73 38.37 -6.01
CA PRO A 89 -6.50 39.60 -6.30
C PRO A 89 -7.82 39.74 -5.49
N ASN A 90 -8.02 38.89 -4.50
CA ASN A 90 -9.12 38.97 -3.54
C ASN A 90 -8.64 39.42 -2.14
N GLN A 91 -7.33 39.41 -1.85
CA GLN A 91 -6.76 39.55 -0.51
C GLN A 91 -5.63 40.58 -0.46
N TRP A 92 -5.87 41.70 0.21
CA TRP A 92 -4.88 42.80 0.32
C TRP A 92 -4.56 43.21 1.77
N ARG A 93 -5.02 42.45 2.77
CA ARG A 93 -4.69 42.63 4.20
C ARG A 93 -4.67 41.31 4.95
N ASP A 94 -3.58 41.08 5.66
CA ASP A 94 -3.36 40.02 6.65
C ASP A 94 -3.07 40.73 7.98
N ARG A 95 -3.97 40.59 8.95
CA ARG A 95 -3.99 41.50 10.11
C ARG A 95 -3.21 40.98 11.32
N ASP A 96 -3.08 39.67 11.47
CA ASP A 96 -2.38 39.07 12.62
C ASP A 96 -1.01 38.48 12.26
N GLY A 97 -0.80 38.13 11.00
CA GLY A 97 0.49 37.93 10.38
C GLY A 97 0.76 36.54 9.82
N ASP A 98 -0.25 35.69 9.66
CA ASP A 98 -0.08 34.26 9.38
C ASP A 98 -0.02 33.88 7.88
N GLY A 99 -0.59 34.71 7.00
CA GLY A 99 -0.67 34.46 5.56
C GLY A 99 -2.09 34.29 5.00
N PHE A 100 -3.13 34.44 5.83
CA PHE A 100 -4.53 34.44 5.38
C PHE A 100 -5.13 35.85 5.41
N GLY A 101 -5.95 36.17 4.40
CA GLY A 101 -6.45 37.54 4.20
C GLY A 101 -7.82 37.81 4.84
N GLU A 102 -8.07 39.04 5.32
CA GLU A 102 -9.30 39.41 6.03
C GLU A 102 -10.54 39.63 5.13
N ASN A 103 -10.41 39.59 3.79
CA ASN A 103 -11.55 39.81 2.89
C ASN A 103 -12.35 38.52 2.71
N SER A 104 -13.69 38.56 2.82
CA SER A 104 -14.52 37.34 2.81
C SER A 104 -14.76 36.74 1.40
N VAL A 105 -13.70 36.46 0.64
CA VAL A 105 -13.68 35.91 -0.73
C VAL A 105 -12.45 35.01 -0.89
N GLY A 106 -12.58 33.81 -1.46
CA GLY A 106 -11.51 32.80 -1.43
C GLY A 106 -11.36 32.17 -0.04
N ASP A 107 -10.18 31.63 0.27
CA ASP A 107 -9.85 31.10 1.60
C ASP A 107 -9.32 32.20 2.51
N TRP A 108 -10.27 32.78 3.24
CA TRP A 108 -10.08 33.97 4.06
C TRP A 108 -10.00 33.65 5.55
N ASP A 109 -9.20 34.46 6.24
CA ASP A 109 -8.92 34.35 7.67
C ASP A 109 -10.19 34.51 8.51
N ARG A 110 -10.61 33.42 9.17
CA ARG A 110 -11.80 33.39 10.03
C ARG A 110 -11.52 33.83 11.46
N CYS A 111 -10.26 34.13 11.81
CA CYS A 111 -9.77 34.42 13.15
C CYS A 111 -9.28 35.86 13.38
N VAL A 112 -8.63 36.55 12.42
CA VAL A 112 -8.44 38.03 12.24
C VAL A 112 -7.74 38.82 13.37
N ASP A 113 -7.59 38.22 14.53
CA ASP A 113 -6.90 38.72 15.73
C ASP A 113 -6.03 37.61 16.37
N VAL A 114 -5.86 36.44 15.71
CA VAL A 114 -5.27 35.20 16.28
C VAL A 114 -4.59 34.35 15.18
N PRO A 115 -3.25 34.46 15.00
CA PRO A 115 -2.52 33.78 13.92
C PRO A 115 -2.72 32.27 13.87
N GLY A 116 -2.96 31.73 12.68
CA GLY A 116 -3.34 30.34 12.46
C GLY A 116 -2.59 29.63 11.33
N ALA A 117 -3.34 28.80 10.61
CA ALA A 117 -2.89 27.97 9.48
C ALA A 117 -4.06 27.69 8.51
N LEU A 118 -3.76 27.02 7.39
CA LEU A 118 -4.72 26.73 6.32
C LEU A 118 -5.98 25.97 6.77
N LEU A 119 -5.86 25.09 7.77
CA LEU A 119 -6.91 24.12 8.11
C LEU A 119 -7.62 24.33 9.46
N GLY A 120 -7.13 25.23 10.34
CA GLY A 120 -7.53 25.28 11.76
C GLY A 120 -9.01 25.60 12.05
N VAL A 121 -9.48 25.43 13.28
CA VAL A 121 -10.89 25.70 13.67
C VAL A 121 -11.14 27.17 14.03
N PRO A 122 -12.21 27.84 13.55
CA PRO A 122 -13.31 27.36 12.68
C PRO A 122 -13.15 27.60 11.16
N GLY A 123 -11.93 27.57 10.64
CA GLY A 123 -11.56 27.50 9.22
C GLY A 123 -10.22 28.22 8.94
N PRO A 124 -9.86 28.43 7.66
CA PRO A 124 -8.58 29.03 7.27
C PRO A 124 -8.21 30.30 8.06
N GLY A 125 -6.92 30.46 8.37
CA GLY A 125 -6.40 31.53 9.22
C GLY A 125 -6.54 31.29 10.73
N CYS A 126 -7.13 30.17 11.15
CA CYS A 126 -7.28 29.86 12.57
C CYS A 126 -6.20 28.89 13.10
N PRO A 127 -5.85 28.95 14.39
CA PRO A 127 -4.94 28.00 15.00
C PRO A 127 -5.61 26.63 15.17
N MET A 128 -4.83 25.56 15.00
CA MET A 128 -5.27 24.21 15.34
C MET A 128 -5.69 24.12 16.84
N PRO A 129 -6.61 23.20 17.17
CA PRO A 129 -6.86 22.75 18.54
C PRO A 129 -5.60 22.24 19.29
N VAL A 130 -5.75 21.85 20.56
CA VAL A 130 -4.63 21.48 21.44
C VAL A 130 -4.89 20.15 22.11
N GLY A 131 -4.28 19.09 21.58
CA GLY A 131 -4.76 17.72 21.76
C GLY A 131 -5.69 17.43 20.60
N ASP A 132 -5.06 17.07 19.49
CA ASP A 132 -5.56 16.91 18.12
C ASP A 132 -4.36 16.20 17.44
N GLU A 133 -4.32 14.87 17.49
CA GLU A 133 -3.13 14.05 17.21
C GLU A 133 -2.98 13.65 15.72
N ASP A 134 -4.08 13.58 14.97
CA ASP A 134 -4.11 13.32 13.51
C ASP A 134 -4.23 14.60 12.66
N GLY A 135 -4.78 15.69 13.20
CA GLY A 135 -4.95 16.97 12.49
C GLY A 135 -6.37 17.20 11.93
N ASP A 136 -7.35 16.37 12.29
CA ASP A 136 -8.70 16.37 11.70
C ASP A 136 -9.53 17.63 12.01
N ASN A 137 -9.11 18.41 13.01
CA ASN A 137 -9.73 19.59 13.63
C ASN A 137 -10.75 19.35 14.77
N ILE A 138 -10.87 18.13 15.28
CA ILE A 138 -11.64 17.75 16.46
C ILE A 138 -10.67 17.33 17.58
N PRO A 139 -10.79 17.85 18.82
CA PRO A 139 -9.83 17.49 19.86
C PRO A 139 -9.94 16.04 20.34
N ASP A 140 -8.83 15.40 20.74
CA ASP A 140 -8.77 13.99 21.21
C ASP A 140 -9.76 13.62 22.37
N GLU A 141 -10.34 14.64 23.04
CA GLU A 141 -11.32 14.45 24.12
C GLU A 141 -12.80 14.54 23.70
N ASP A 142 -13.08 15.00 22.48
CA ASP A 142 -14.42 15.08 21.86
C ASP A 142 -14.52 14.25 20.54
N ASP A 143 -13.39 13.80 19.98
CA ASP A 143 -13.27 12.92 18.79
C ASP A 143 -13.70 11.44 19.06
N LEU A 144 -14.17 10.75 18.00
CA LEU A 144 -14.50 9.32 17.96
C LEU A 144 -13.68 8.48 16.96
N CYS A 145 -12.93 9.10 16.04
CA CYS A 145 -12.24 8.51 14.90
C CYS A 145 -10.77 9.01 14.76
N PRO A 146 -9.88 8.70 15.74
CA PRO A 146 -8.58 9.36 15.99
C PRO A 146 -7.44 9.06 14.98
N GLU A 147 -7.79 8.67 13.75
CA GLU A 147 -6.87 8.49 12.62
C GLU A 147 -7.61 8.90 11.32
N THR A 148 -8.18 10.10 11.26
CA THR A 148 -8.78 10.68 10.04
C THR A 148 -7.74 10.80 8.91
N PRO A 149 -8.04 10.36 7.67
CA PRO A 149 -7.13 10.48 6.54
C PRO A 149 -6.71 11.93 6.22
N GLU A 150 -5.42 12.15 5.99
CA GLU A 150 -4.86 13.47 5.68
C GLU A 150 -5.47 14.05 4.39
N GLY A 151 -6.18 15.17 4.53
CA GLY A 151 -6.85 15.87 3.42
C GLY A 151 -8.36 15.66 3.33
N GLU A 152 -8.93 14.69 4.05
CA GLU A 152 -10.38 14.59 4.23
C GLU A 152 -10.91 15.60 5.26
N THR A 153 -12.22 15.87 5.23
CA THR A 153 -12.87 16.74 6.21
C THR A 153 -13.67 15.93 7.21
N ALA A 154 -13.24 15.89 8.47
CA ALA A 154 -13.98 15.27 9.56
C ALA A 154 -15.36 15.92 9.81
N ASN A 155 -16.28 15.12 10.33
CA ASN A 155 -17.62 15.54 10.71
C ASN A 155 -17.66 16.08 12.17
N THR A 156 -18.85 16.30 12.73
CA THR A 156 -18.98 16.87 14.09
C THR A 156 -18.54 15.95 15.24
N ASP A 157 -18.29 14.69 14.94
CA ASP A 157 -17.92 13.62 15.85
C ASP A 157 -16.53 13.04 15.50
N GLY A 158 -15.72 13.74 14.67
CA GLY A 158 -14.32 13.40 14.34
C GLY A 158 -14.12 12.45 13.15
N CYS A 159 -15.17 11.87 12.60
CA CYS A 159 -15.05 10.91 11.50
C CYS A 159 -15.15 11.58 10.12
N SER A 160 -14.19 11.30 9.25
CA SER A 160 -14.24 11.60 7.81
C SER A 160 -15.28 10.76 7.07
N PRO A 161 -15.67 11.12 5.82
CA PRO A 161 -16.55 10.30 4.98
C PRO A 161 -16.15 8.82 4.86
N SER A 162 -14.86 8.52 4.69
CA SER A 162 -14.33 7.15 4.51
C SER A 162 -14.24 6.32 5.80
N GLN A 163 -14.72 6.84 6.93
CA GLN A 163 -14.73 6.17 8.24
C GLN A 163 -16.15 5.93 8.80
N ILE A 164 -17.20 6.35 8.09
CA ILE A 164 -18.59 6.21 8.54
C ILE A 164 -19.12 4.85 8.08
N ASP A 165 -19.63 4.05 9.01
CA ASP A 165 -20.43 2.83 8.74
C ASP A 165 -21.85 3.11 9.28
N THR A 166 -22.81 3.34 8.38
CA THR A 166 -24.17 3.80 8.73
C THR A 166 -25.08 2.68 9.28
N ASP A 167 -24.89 1.41 8.88
CA ASP A 167 -25.78 0.31 9.28
C ASP A 167 -25.17 -0.76 10.20
N GLY A 168 -23.84 -0.79 10.29
CA GLY A 168 -23.04 -1.58 11.23
C GLY A 168 -22.56 -2.92 10.68
N ASP A 169 -22.35 -3.06 9.37
CA ASP A 169 -21.94 -4.33 8.73
C ASP A 169 -20.42 -4.52 8.59
N THR A 170 -19.63 -3.50 8.91
CA THR A 170 -18.16 -3.38 8.82
C THR A 170 -17.56 -2.96 7.47
N VAL A 171 -18.38 -2.50 6.52
CA VAL A 171 -17.95 -1.73 5.34
C VAL A 171 -18.35 -0.26 5.51
N PHE A 172 -17.57 0.68 4.97
CA PHE A 172 -17.79 2.13 5.13
C PHE A 172 -18.65 2.70 3.98
N ASP A 173 -19.45 3.73 4.28
CA ASP A 173 -20.45 4.40 3.42
C ASP A 173 -19.91 4.89 2.06
N ASP A 174 -18.59 5.01 1.88
CA ASP A 174 -17.92 5.44 0.64
C ASP A 174 -17.57 4.28 -0.30
N VAL A 175 -17.42 3.05 0.25
CA VAL A 175 -17.12 1.80 -0.48
C VAL A 175 -18.24 0.75 -0.37
N ASP A 176 -19.25 1.01 0.45
CA ASP A 176 -20.44 0.18 0.62
C ASP A 176 -21.46 0.39 -0.53
N ILE A 177 -21.67 -0.66 -1.32
CA ILE A 177 -22.65 -0.70 -2.41
C ILE A 177 -24.09 -0.92 -1.86
N CYS A 178 -24.21 -1.34 -0.61
CA CYS A 178 -25.38 -1.97 -0.01
C CYS A 178 -25.87 -1.34 1.33
N PRO A 179 -26.01 0.00 1.48
CA PRO A 179 -26.13 0.76 2.76
C PRO A 179 -27.42 0.61 3.59
N ASN A 180 -28.03 -0.58 3.57
CA ASN A 180 -29.09 -1.05 4.46
C ASN A 180 -28.95 -2.57 4.73
N THR A 181 -27.72 -3.09 4.82
CA THR A 181 -27.41 -4.49 5.09
C THR A 181 -28.07 -4.98 6.39
N PRO A 182 -28.75 -6.15 6.39
CA PRO A 182 -29.42 -6.62 7.59
C PRO A 182 -28.41 -6.97 8.70
N THR A 183 -28.51 -6.29 9.85
CA THR A 183 -27.62 -6.38 11.05
C THR A 183 -27.56 -7.76 11.75
N ASN A 184 -27.90 -8.86 11.07
CA ASN A 184 -27.78 -10.26 11.50
C ASN A 184 -27.29 -11.18 10.36
N GLU A 185 -27.00 -10.61 9.19
CA GLU A 185 -26.39 -11.27 8.04
C GLU A 185 -24.91 -10.85 7.97
N ILE A 186 -24.13 -11.42 7.05
CA ILE A 186 -22.70 -11.12 6.91
C ILE A 186 -22.52 -10.47 5.54
N ALA A 187 -21.97 -9.26 5.53
CA ALA A 187 -21.53 -8.56 4.34
C ALA A 187 -20.31 -9.24 3.73
N ASN A 188 -20.12 -9.06 2.43
CA ASN A 188 -18.86 -9.36 1.76
C ASN A 188 -17.97 -8.08 1.69
N SER A 189 -16.94 -8.11 0.84
CA SER A 189 -15.99 -7.00 0.67
C SER A 189 -16.55 -5.75 -0.03
N VAL A 190 -17.83 -5.73 -0.43
CA VAL A 190 -18.50 -4.55 -1.03
C VAL A 190 -19.77 -4.15 -0.25
N GLY A 191 -19.87 -4.59 1.01
CA GLY A 191 -21.00 -4.32 1.91
C GLY A 191 -22.26 -5.15 1.64
N CYS A 192 -22.27 -5.98 0.59
CA CYS A 192 -23.48 -6.70 0.22
C CYS A 192 -23.61 -8.08 0.88
N SER A 193 -24.77 -8.36 1.50
CA SER A 193 -25.09 -9.70 2.00
C SER A 193 -25.78 -10.59 0.96
N SER A 194 -25.79 -11.90 1.24
CA SER A 194 -26.42 -12.93 0.39
C SER A 194 -27.96 -12.80 0.19
N SER A 195 -28.62 -11.79 0.77
CA SER A 195 -30.03 -11.47 0.52
C SER A 195 -30.25 -10.22 -0.35
N GLN A 196 -29.17 -9.54 -0.78
CA GLN A 196 -29.20 -8.25 -1.49
C GLN A 196 -28.85 -8.35 -2.99
N THR A 197 -28.88 -9.56 -3.58
CA THR A 197 -28.52 -9.82 -4.99
C THR A 197 -29.52 -9.31 -6.05
N ASP A 198 -30.61 -8.66 -5.61
CA ASP A 198 -31.73 -8.18 -6.45
C ASP A 198 -31.95 -6.65 -6.21
N ILE A 199 -30.91 -5.90 -5.83
CA ILE A 199 -30.95 -4.42 -5.73
C ILE A 199 -30.47 -3.82 -7.06
N ASP A 200 -31.13 -2.74 -7.44
CA ASP A 200 -30.99 -1.89 -8.64
C ASP A 200 -31.25 -0.47 -8.08
N THR A 201 -30.16 0.21 -7.70
CA THR A 201 -30.20 1.40 -6.83
C THR A 201 -30.55 2.67 -7.59
N ASP A 202 -30.04 2.85 -8.81
CA ASP A 202 -30.34 4.02 -9.63
C ASP A 202 -31.57 3.85 -10.55
N GLY A 203 -31.94 2.61 -10.91
CA GLY A 203 -33.10 2.28 -11.73
C GLY A 203 -32.84 1.97 -13.22
N ASP A 204 -31.58 1.82 -13.67
CA ASP A 204 -31.26 1.56 -15.08
C ASP A 204 -31.69 0.16 -15.59
N GLY A 205 -31.68 -0.84 -14.71
CA GLY A 205 -32.05 -2.23 -14.98
C GLY A 205 -30.91 -3.25 -14.99
N VAL A 206 -29.68 -2.85 -14.63
CA VAL A 206 -28.61 -3.69 -14.09
C VAL A 206 -28.84 -3.81 -12.57
N ASN A 207 -28.24 -4.84 -11.94
CA ASN A 207 -28.26 -4.96 -10.47
C ASN A 207 -26.91 -4.47 -9.94
N ASP A 208 -26.90 -3.81 -8.78
CA ASP A 208 -25.69 -3.29 -8.12
C ASP A 208 -24.62 -4.40 -7.94
N VAL A 209 -25.08 -5.61 -7.58
CA VAL A 209 -24.26 -6.80 -7.36
C VAL A 209 -24.85 -8.09 -7.97
N ASP A 210 -24.00 -9.09 -8.18
CA ASP A 210 -24.32 -10.38 -8.76
C ASP A 210 -24.93 -11.40 -7.75
N ALA A 211 -25.13 -12.65 -8.18
CA ALA A 211 -25.67 -13.73 -7.36
C ALA A 211 -24.72 -14.28 -6.26
N ASN A 212 -23.43 -13.90 -6.27
CA ASN A 212 -22.46 -14.12 -5.19
C ASN A 212 -22.30 -12.86 -4.32
N ALA A 213 -22.96 -11.76 -4.69
CA ALA A 213 -22.81 -10.39 -4.21
C ALA A 213 -21.52 -9.67 -4.68
N ASP A 214 -20.85 -10.14 -5.73
CA ASP A 214 -19.73 -9.42 -6.36
C ASP A 214 -20.26 -8.19 -7.12
N GLN A 215 -19.52 -7.08 -7.20
CA GLN A 215 -19.96 -5.86 -7.90
C GLN A 215 -20.28 -6.15 -9.38
N LEU A 216 -21.42 -5.64 -9.84
CA LEU A 216 -21.93 -5.85 -11.20
C LEU A 216 -22.26 -4.53 -11.91
N ASP A 217 -22.79 -3.54 -11.20
CA ASP A 217 -22.89 -2.17 -11.68
C ASP A 217 -21.61 -1.40 -11.35
N MET A 218 -20.96 -0.86 -12.38
CA MET A 218 -19.77 -0.01 -12.27
C MET A 218 -20.11 1.49 -12.32
N CYS A 219 -21.36 1.84 -12.59
CA CYS A 219 -21.85 3.19 -12.85
C CYS A 219 -23.14 3.54 -12.05
N PRO A 220 -23.18 3.37 -10.70
CA PRO A 220 -24.40 3.39 -9.86
C PRO A 220 -25.09 4.75 -9.65
N ASN A 221 -24.97 5.66 -10.62
CA ASN A 221 -25.59 6.99 -10.65
C ASN A 221 -26.05 7.38 -12.09
N THR A 222 -26.38 6.39 -12.91
CA THR A 222 -26.93 6.57 -14.26
C THR A 222 -28.24 7.35 -14.24
N VAL A 223 -28.43 8.22 -15.23
CA VAL A 223 -29.56 9.15 -15.29
C VAL A 223 -30.76 8.60 -16.07
N GLU A 224 -32.00 8.93 -15.66
CA GLU A 224 -33.27 8.50 -16.29
C GLU A 224 -33.39 8.79 -17.80
N ALA A 225 -32.52 9.64 -18.35
CA ALA A 225 -32.42 9.89 -19.78
C ALA A 225 -31.78 8.71 -20.56
N ASP A 226 -30.83 8.02 -19.93
CA ASP A 226 -29.80 7.24 -20.60
C ASP A 226 -29.87 5.72 -20.30
N TYR A 227 -30.71 5.29 -19.34
CA TYR A 227 -31.11 3.87 -19.08
C TYR A 227 -31.48 3.04 -20.34
N GLY A 228 -31.72 3.69 -21.48
CA GLY A 228 -32.04 3.02 -22.74
C GLY A 228 -30.82 2.59 -23.56
N GLU A 229 -29.62 3.04 -23.19
CA GLU A 229 -28.37 2.87 -23.96
C GLU A 229 -27.17 2.38 -23.10
N VAL A 230 -27.41 2.02 -21.83
CA VAL A 230 -26.45 1.36 -20.91
C VAL A 230 -25.94 0.01 -21.42
N ASP A 231 -24.76 -0.40 -20.95
CA ASP A 231 -24.08 -1.62 -21.36
C ASP A 231 -24.35 -2.83 -20.43
N GLU A 232 -23.38 -3.74 -20.27
CA GLU A 232 -23.52 -4.94 -19.44
C GLU A 232 -23.08 -4.70 -17.97
N ASN A 233 -22.54 -3.50 -17.67
CA ASN A 233 -21.98 -3.08 -16.38
C ASN A 233 -22.67 -1.82 -15.81
N GLY A 234 -23.89 -1.49 -16.29
CA GLY A 234 -24.68 -0.32 -15.89
C GLY A 234 -24.23 1.02 -16.49
N CYS A 235 -23.16 1.03 -17.28
CA CYS A 235 -22.56 2.27 -17.75
C CYS A 235 -23.20 2.78 -19.04
N ALA A 236 -23.70 4.02 -19.01
CA ALA A 236 -24.13 4.73 -20.21
C ALA A 236 -22.91 5.28 -21.01
N PRO A 237 -23.06 5.51 -22.34
CA PRO A 237 -22.01 6.16 -23.14
C PRO A 237 -21.61 7.57 -22.69
N SER A 238 -22.43 8.19 -21.85
CA SER A 238 -22.24 9.49 -21.18
C SER A 238 -21.55 9.41 -19.81
N GLN A 239 -21.16 8.20 -19.38
CA GLN A 239 -20.43 7.92 -18.13
C GLN A 239 -19.13 7.14 -18.39
N LEU A 240 -19.06 6.38 -19.48
CA LEU A 240 -17.83 5.72 -19.92
C LEU A 240 -16.76 6.75 -20.31
N ASP A 241 -15.56 6.59 -19.78
CA ASP A 241 -14.29 7.17 -20.18
C ASP A 241 -13.37 5.99 -20.54
N THR A 242 -12.64 6.04 -21.67
CA THR A 242 -11.91 4.85 -22.21
C THR A 242 -10.41 4.90 -21.91
N ASP A 243 -9.84 6.10 -21.95
CA ASP A 243 -8.43 6.40 -21.72
C ASP A 243 -8.17 7.06 -20.34
N GLY A 244 -9.22 7.48 -19.64
CA GLY A 244 -9.15 7.96 -18.26
C GLY A 244 -8.68 9.41 -18.14
N ASP A 245 -8.91 10.24 -19.16
CA ASP A 245 -8.46 11.63 -19.20
C ASP A 245 -9.41 12.60 -18.46
N GLY A 246 -10.57 12.11 -18.02
CA GLY A 246 -11.62 12.88 -17.34
C GLY A 246 -12.70 13.43 -18.27
N VAL A 247 -12.68 13.10 -19.56
CA VAL A 247 -13.67 13.52 -20.57
C VAL A 247 -14.38 12.29 -21.14
N THR A 248 -15.68 12.17 -20.85
CA THR A 248 -16.49 11.03 -21.28
C THR A 248 -16.53 10.85 -22.80
N ASN A 249 -16.65 9.59 -23.24
CA ASN A 249 -16.63 9.15 -24.64
C ASN A 249 -17.64 9.83 -25.58
N ASP A 250 -18.66 10.53 -25.06
CA ASP A 250 -19.64 11.29 -25.84
C ASP A 250 -19.23 12.77 -26.08
N LEU A 251 -18.29 13.28 -25.29
CA LEU A 251 -17.72 14.63 -25.35
C LEU A 251 -16.30 14.65 -25.93
N ASP A 252 -15.53 13.58 -25.71
CA ASP A 252 -14.18 13.40 -26.21
C ASP A 252 -14.08 13.43 -27.77
N LEU A 253 -12.94 13.89 -28.27
CA LEU A 253 -12.53 13.92 -29.68
C LEU A 253 -11.17 13.24 -29.95
N CYS A 254 -10.52 12.70 -28.93
CA CYS A 254 -9.14 12.22 -28.85
C CYS A 254 -9.01 10.97 -27.91
N PRO A 255 -9.74 9.85 -28.14
CA PRO A 255 -9.89 8.71 -27.20
C PRO A 255 -8.70 7.74 -27.21
N ASP A 256 -7.49 8.30 -27.33
CA ASP A 256 -6.18 7.64 -27.29
C ASP A 256 -5.18 8.62 -26.60
N THR A 257 -5.64 9.43 -25.63
CA THR A 257 -4.83 10.46 -24.94
C THR A 257 -3.97 9.82 -23.84
N THR A 258 -2.74 10.32 -23.68
CA THR A 258 -1.82 9.86 -22.63
C THR A 258 -2.39 10.16 -21.24
N SER A 259 -2.55 9.15 -20.40
CA SER A 259 -3.04 9.32 -19.02
C SER A 259 -2.11 10.26 -18.23
N GLY A 260 -2.68 11.08 -17.35
CA GLY A 260 -1.95 12.12 -16.62
C GLY A 260 -1.75 13.44 -17.36
N ALA A 261 -1.93 13.51 -18.69
CA ALA A 261 -1.81 14.76 -19.44
C ALA A 261 -2.87 15.81 -19.07
N THR A 262 -2.54 17.10 -19.17
CA THR A 262 -3.51 18.19 -19.05
C THR A 262 -4.34 18.31 -20.33
N VAL A 263 -5.64 18.00 -20.26
CA VAL A 263 -6.54 17.96 -21.43
C VAL A 263 -7.50 19.14 -21.54
N THR A 264 -8.02 19.39 -22.75
CA THR A 264 -9.12 20.33 -22.98
C THR A 264 -10.46 19.69 -22.63
N ALA A 265 -11.52 20.49 -22.50
CA ALA A 265 -12.92 20.03 -22.31
C ALA A 265 -13.54 19.32 -23.54
N GLU A 266 -12.69 18.71 -24.37
CA GLU A 266 -12.94 17.97 -25.61
C GLU A 266 -11.93 16.79 -25.74
N GLY A 267 -11.31 16.38 -24.63
CA GLY A 267 -10.44 15.19 -24.46
C GLY A 267 -9.04 15.24 -25.11
N CYS A 268 -8.63 16.40 -25.62
CA CYS A 268 -7.37 16.54 -26.35
C CYS A 268 -6.32 17.30 -25.53
N ILE A 269 -5.09 16.78 -25.46
CA ILE A 269 -3.94 17.39 -24.75
C ILE A 269 -3.78 18.89 -25.06
N VAL A 270 -3.56 19.70 -24.01
CA VAL A 270 -3.28 21.13 -24.10
C VAL A 270 -1.89 21.37 -24.67
N VAL A 271 -1.83 22.01 -25.85
CA VAL A 271 -0.57 22.26 -26.55
C VAL A 271 0.33 23.22 -25.75
N GLY A 272 1.45 22.69 -25.24
CA GLY A 272 2.37 23.42 -24.38
C GLY A 272 1.98 23.43 -22.89
N ALA A 273 1.16 22.46 -22.46
CA ALA A 273 1.22 21.96 -21.09
C ALA A 273 2.47 21.06 -20.92
N ASP A 274 2.90 20.96 -19.67
CA ASP A 274 4.10 20.33 -19.12
C ASP A 274 3.67 20.09 -17.66
N THR A 275 3.05 18.94 -17.41
CA THR A 275 2.11 18.78 -16.26
C THR A 275 2.81 18.49 -14.93
N ASP A 276 4.06 18.03 -14.96
CA ASP A 276 4.90 17.76 -13.80
C ASP A 276 6.17 18.63 -13.70
N ASP A 277 6.31 19.64 -14.58
CA ASP A 277 7.40 20.64 -14.65
C ASP A 277 8.81 20.03 -14.95
N ASP A 278 8.90 18.83 -15.54
CA ASP A 278 10.18 18.20 -15.91
C ASP A 278 10.89 18.91 -17.11
N GLY A 279 10.11 19.51 -18.02
CA GLY A 279 10.58 20.20 -19.22
C GLY A 279 10.23 19.56 -20.57
N TYR A 280 9.46 18.49 -20.59
CA TYR A 280 8.87 17.85 -21.77
C TYR A 280 7.36 18.20 -21.86
N GLU A 281 6.93 18.74 -23.01
CA GLU A 281 5.50 19.08 -23.20
C GLU A 281 4.66 17.78 -23.29
N ASP A 282 3.55 17.67 -22.55
CA ASP A 282 2.63 16.49 -22.47
C ASP A 282 2.40 15.77 -23.82
N ALA A 283 2.28 16.54 -24.91
CA ALA A 283 2.02 16.07 -26.26
C ALA A 283 3.20 15.33 -26.94
N PHE A 284 4.34 15.25 -26.27
CA PHE A 284 5.53 14.47 -26.65
C PHE A 284 6.02 13.56 -25.53
N ASP A 285 5.35 13.57 -24.39
CA ASP A 285 5.69 12.77 -23.23
C ASP A 285 4.96 11.42 -23.23
N ALA A 286 5.53 10.45 -22.53
CA ALA A 286 4.97 9.12 -22.31
C ALA A 286 4.37 8.96 -20.89
N PHE A 287 4.83 9.76 -19.93
CA PHE A 287 4.43 9.73 -18.52
C PHE A 287 4.21 11.16 -17.96
N PRO A 288 3.24 11.96 -18.47
CA PRO A 288 3.07 13.38 -18.14
C PRO A 288 2.80 13.75 -16.66
N SER A 289 2.87 12.79 -15.75
CA SER A 289 2.66 12.94 -14.30
C SER A 289 3.77 12.31 -13.45
N ASP A 290 4.85 11.81 -14.07
CA ASP A 290 6.07 11.37 -13.39
C ASP A 290 7.29 12.14 -13.93
N PRO A 291 7.78 13.18 -13.22
CA PRO A 291 8.90 14.03 -13.66
C PRO A 291 10.27 13.34 -13.55
N THR A 292 10.27 12.01 -13.67
CA THR A 292 11.45 11.17 -13.80
C THR A 292 11.45 10.30 -15.06
N GLN A 293 10.35 10.25 -15.82
CA GLN A 293 10.17 9.43 -17.02
C GLN A 293 9.49 10.24 -18.13
N TRP A 294 10.01 10.17 -19.36
CA TRP A 294 9.50 10.92 -20.52
C TRP A 294 9.65 10.18 -21.86
N HIS A 295 10.10 8.93 -21.81
CA HIS A 295 10.25 8.11 -23.00
C HIS A 295 10.02 6.64 -22.68
N ASP A 296 9.22 6.01 -23.53
CA ASP A 296 9.01 4.57 -23.61
C ASP A 296 9.42 4.18 -25.04
N THR A 297 10.45 3.33 -25.16
CA THR A 297 11.04 2.97 -26.45
C THR A 297 10.26 1.88 -27.20
N ASP A 298 9.44 1.05 -26.54
CA ASP A 298 8.74 -0.07 -27.18
C ASP A 298 7.22 -0.17 -26.95
N GLY A 299 6.68 0.58 -25.99
CA GLY A 299 5.26 0.89 -25.82
C GLY A 299 4.54 0.02 -24.80
N ASP A 300 5.19 -0.28 -23.67
CA ASP A 300 4.68 -1.19 -22.64
C ASP A 300 4.17 -0.52 -21.35
N GLY A 301 4.46 0.78 -21.18
CA GLY A 301 4.04 1.54 -20.00
C GLY A 301 5.07 1.64 -18.87
N TYR A 302 6.33 1.30 -19.11
CA TYR A 302 7.45 1.58 -18.19
C TYR A 302 8.53 2.46 -18.83
N GLY A 303 9.21 3.27 -18.02
CA GLY A 303 10.03 4.37 -18.52
C GLY A 303 11.51 4.04 -18.77
N ASP A 304 12.05 4.54 -19.88
CA ASP A 304 13.43 4.33 -20.34
C ASP A 304 14.51 4.79 -19.33
N ASN A 305 14.22 5.82 -18.52
CA ASN A 305 15.18 6.41 -17.58
C ASN A 305 15.39 5.50 -16.37
N TRP A 306 16.56 5.61 -15.71
CA TRP A 306 16.90 4.71 -14.61
C TRP A 306 17.55 5.41 -13.42
N GLY A 307 17.15 5.01 -12.21
CA GLY A 307 17.78 5.45 -10.97
C GLY A 307 19.02 4.64 -10.56
N GLU A 308 19.09 3.38 -10.97
CA GLU A 308 20.08 2.44 -10.42
C GLU A 308 21.50 2.61 -11.00
N LEU A 309 22.46 2.87 -10.11
CA LEU A 309 23.83 3.20 -10.53
C LEU A 309 24.57 2.03 -11.20
N ASP A 310 24.18 0.80 -10.91
CA ASP A 310 24.76 -0.41 -11.50
C ASP A 310 24.29 -0.66 -12.95
N TRP A 311 23.21 -0.02 -13.41
CA TRP A 311 22.73 -0.14 -14.80
C TRP A 311 23.52 0.73 -15.80
N ASN A 312 24.20 1.78 -15.32
CA ASN A 312 24.94 2.75 -16.16
C ASN A 312 25.90 2.07 -17.17
N ASP A 313 26.64 1.05 -16.74
CA ASP A 313 27.64 0.34 -17.57
C ASP A 313 27.01 -0.36 -18.80
N PHE A 314 25.68 -0.60 -18.80
CA PHE A 314 24.92 -1.16 -19.92
C PHE A 314 24.01 -0.12 -20.62
N ARG A 315 23.27 0.72 -19.87
CA ARG A 315 22.38 1.74 -20.46
C ARG A 315 23.14 2.79 -21.30
N GLU A 316 24.32 3.25 -20.84
CA GLU A 316 25.18 4.14 -21.65
C GLU A 316 25.61 3.51 -23.00
N ALA A 317 25.59 2.18 -23.11
CA ALA A 317 25.94 1.47 -24.33
C ALA A 317 24.76 1.27 -25.30
N LEU A 318 23.51 1.35 -24.80
CA LEU A 318 22.28 1.29 -25.60
C LEU A 318 21.93 2.68 -26.18
N ASN A 319 22.18 3.76 -25.43
CA ASN A 319 21.73 5.12 -25.77
C ASN A 319 20.18 5.20 -25.83
N ILE A 320 19.54 4.68 -24.79
CA ILE A 320 18.09 4.70 -24.52
C ILE A 320 17.94 5.18 -23.06
N GLY A 321 17.02 6.11 -22.80
CA GLY A 321 16.89 6.85 -21.53
C GLY A 321 18.10 7.69 -21.13
N GLU A 322 18.02 8.31 -19.94
CA GLU A 322 19.17 8.75 -19.16
C GLU A 322 19.06 8.45 -17.64
N TRP A 323 20.14 8.70 -16.89
CA TRP A 323 20.16 8.46 -15.45
C TRP A 323 19.47 9.62 -14.71
N VAL A 324 18.35 9.31 -14.06
CA VAL A 324 17.56 10.27 -13.26
C VAL A 324 17.57 9.81 -11.80
N TYR A 325 17.86 10.72 -10.87
CA TYR A 325 17.96 10.37 -9.45
C TYR A 325 16.58 9.92 -8.91
N ASN A 326 16.51 8.69 -8.40
CA ASN A 326 15.27 8.05 -7.95
C ASN A 326 14.19 7.94 -9.05
N ALA A 327 14.56 7.65 -10.30
CA ALA A 327 13.57 7.36 -11.36
C ALA A 327 12.55 6.31 -10.90
N GLN A 328 11.26 6.60 -11.10
CA GLN A 328 10.16 5.71 -10.75
C GLN A 328 9.98 4.65 -11.85
N GLU A 329 9.46 3.50 -11.44
CA GLU A 329 9.17 2.29 -12.24
C GLU A 329 10.00 2.15 -13.54
N PRO A 330 11.34 2.14 -13.42
CA PRO A 330 12.22 2.18 -14.58
C PRO A 330 12.17 0.84 -15.30
N ASP A 331 11.75 0.85 -16.56
CA ASP A 331 11.79 -0.33 -17.41
C ASP A 331 13.20 -0.93 -17.39
N ALA A 332 13.31 -2.25 -17.27
CA ALA A 332 14.55 -2.99 -17.35
C ALA A 332 14.87 -3.52 -18.77
N CYS A 333 13.91 -3.60 -19.68
CA CYS A 333 13.98 -4.27 -20.98
C CYS A 333 13.57 -3.39 -22.21
N PRO A 334 14.23 -2.25 -22.54
CA PRO A 334 13.67 -1.16 -23.39
C PRO A 334 13.66 -1.41 -24.91
N LEU A 335 13.55 -2.68 -25.32
CA LEU A 335 13.56 -3.17 -26.70
C LEU A 335 12.66 -4.40 -26.89
N ASP A 336 12.07 -4.92 -25.82
CA ASP A 336 11.41 -6.23 -25.73
C ASP A 336 10.14 -6.19 -24.84
N SER A 337 9.42 -5.06 -24.77
CA SER A 337 8.04 -4.83 -24.25
C SER A 337 7.39 -5.92 -23.38
N GLY A 338 7.20 -5.62 -22.09
CA GLY A 338 6.77 -6.57 -21.08
C GLY A 338 5.50 -6.20 -20.30
N THR A 339 5.33 -6.90 -19.17
CA THR A 339 4.31 -6.60 -18.16
C THR A 339 4.78 -6.90 -16.73
N SER A 340 6.04 -7.30 -16.54
CA SER A 340 6.58 -7.61 -15.21
C SER A 340 6.59 -6.36 -14.32
N TRP A 341 6.23 -6.53 -13.05
CA TRP A 341 6.10 -5.46 -12.05
C TRP A 341 6.72 -5.83 -10.69
N SER A 342 7.20 -7.06 -10.55
CA SER A 342 7.67 -7.60 -9.27
C SER A 342 9.07 -7.12 -8.91
N ALA A 343 9.15 -6.03 -8.14
CA ALA A 343 10.37 -5.58 -7.46
C ALA A 343 10.73 -6.51 -6.27
N ASN A 344 11.05 -7.77 -6.56
CA ASN A 344 11.28 -8.79 -5.55
C ASN A 344 12.53 -8.46 -4.71
N ARG A 345 12.35 -8.38 -3.38
CA ARG A 345 13.16 -7.56 -2.43
C ARG A 345 14.65 -7.87 -2.30
N GLN A 346 15.19 -8.80 -3.06
CA GLN A 346 16.59 -9.23 -2.98
C GLN A 346 17.42 -8.81 -4.20
N LEU A 347 16.81 -8.63 -5.37
CA LEU A 347 17.51 -8.37 -6.63
C LEU A 347 16.62 -7.53 -7.59
N LEU A 348 16.82 -6.20 -7.55
CA LEU A 348 16.46 -5.16 -8.55
C LEU A 348 15.01 -5.18 -9.12
N GLY A 349 14.37 -4.01 -9.17
CA GLY A 349 13.08 -3.87 -9.89
C GLY A 349 13.28 -4.11 -11.38
N LEU A 350 12.76 -5.23 -11.89
CA LEU A 350 12.63 -5.49 -13.32
C LEU A 350 11.20 -5.23 -13.74
N TYR A 351 10.92 -3.94 -13.95
CA TYR A 351 9.73 -3.47 -14.64
C TYR A 351 9.89 -3.69 -16.16
N GLY A 352 8.79 -3.77 -16.91
CA GLY A 352 8.78 -3.79 -18.38
C GLY A 352 9.48 -4.96 -19.10
N CYS A 353 9.84 -6.02 -18.37
CA CYS A 353 10.38 -7.23 -19.00
C CYS A 353 9.26 -8.23 -19.36
N PRO A 354 9.45 -9.05 -20.42
CA PRO A 354 8.49 -10.08 -20.82
C PRO A 354 8.10 -10.98 -19.66
N ASP A 355 6.80 -11.19 -19.50
CA ASP A 355 6.16 -12.08 -18.54
C ASP A 355 5.12 -12.88 -19.35
N THR A 356 5.30 -14.19 -19.45
CA THR A 356 4.50 -15.04 -20.35
C THR A 356 3.12 -15.41 -19.79
N ASP A 357 2.90 -15.33 -18.48
CA ASP A 357 1.64 -15.77 -17.86
C ASP A 357 0.95 -14.77 -16.92
N GLY A 358 1.65 -13.71 -16.51
CA GLY A 358 1.08 -12.51 -15.88
C GLY A 358 1.18 -12.46 -14.35
N ASP A 359 2.07 -13.24 -13.72
CA ASP A 359 2.26 -13.19 -12.26
C ASP A 359 3.12 -12.01 -11.77
N GLY A 360 3.76 -11.28 -12.70
CA GLY A 360 4.57 -10.10 -12.45
C GLY A 360 6.08 -10.36 -12.39
N VAL A 361 6.54 -11.62 -12.45
CA VAL A 361 7.96 -11.97 -12.47
C VAL A 361 8.42 -12.23 -13.93
N PRO A 362 9.56 -11.67 -14.38
CA PRO A 362 9.93 -11.74 -15.79
C PRO A 362 10.55 -13.09 -16.22
N ASP A 363 10.26 -13.46 -17.47
CA ASP A 363 10.80 -14.60 -18.22
C ASP A 363 12.34 -14.70 -18.10
N PRO A 364 12.92 -15.91 -18.01
CA PRO A 364 14.35 -16.12 -17.97
C PRO A 364 15.03 -15.83 -19.32
N THR A 365 15.76 -14.72 -19.38
CA THR A 365 16.54 -14.26 -20.54
C THR A 365 17.97 -14.84 -20.56
N VAL A 366 18.83 -14.32 -21.45
CA VAL A 366 20.24 -14.75 -21.56
C VAL A 366 21.15 -14.12 -20.51
N ASP A 367 20.79 -12.94 -20.00
CA ASP A 367 21.54 -12.18 -18.99
C ASP A 367 20.81 -12.10 -17.64
N TRP A 368 19.49 -12.37 -17.61
CA TRP A 368 18.66 -12.56 -16.40
C TRP A 368 18.17 -14.01 -16.31
N THR A 369 18.71 -14.78 -15.38
CA THR A 369 18.40 -16.22 -15.22
C THR A 369 17.74 -16.49 -13.87
N THR A 370 17.12 -17.66 -13.68
CA THR A 370 16.52 -18.09 -12.40
C THR A 370 17.47 -17.99 -11.21
N ASP A 371 18.77 -18.26 -11.39
CA ASP A 371 19.85 -18.01 -10.40
C ASP A 371 19.85 -16.56 -9.81
N ASN A 372 19.22 -15.60 -10.51
CA ASN A 372 19.10 -14.18 -10.15
C ASN A 372 17.64 -13.74 -9.88
N GLY A 373 16.66 -14.64 -9.82
CA GLY A 373 15.25 -14.27 -9.66
C GLY A 373 14.52 -13.87 -10.95
N ALA A 374 14.92 -14.44 -12.09
CA ALA A 374 13.97 -14.64 -13.18
C ALA A 374 12.99 -15.75 -12.82
N ASP A 375 11.81 -15.74 -13.43
CA ASP A 375 10.81 -16.77 -13.21
C ASP A 375 11.31 -18.17 -13.62
N PHE A 376 10.98 -19.16 -12.79
CA PHE A 376 11.32 -20.56 -12.96
C PHE A 376 10.23 -21.36 -13.72
N PHE A 377 8.97 -20.90 -13.74
CA PHE A 377 7.86 -21.61 -14.38
C PHE A 377 7.01 -20.73 -15.34
N PRO A 378 7.53 -20.26 -16.52
CA PRO A 378 6.88 -19.19 -17.34
C PRO A 378 5.60 -19.55 -18.12
N ASN A 379 4.78 -20.44 -17.56
CA ASN A 379 3.48 -20.87 -18.07
C ASN A 379 2.50 -21.24 -16.91
N ASP A 380 2.81 -20.88 -15.66
CA ASP A 380 2.05 -21.25 -14.44
C ASP A 380 1.99 -20.05 -13.46
N PRO A 381 1.02 -19.12 -13.62
CA PRO A 381 0.96 -17.82 -12.93
C PRO A 381 0.56 -17.91 -11.44
N MET A 382 0.90 -19.01 -10.80
CA MET A 382 0.81 -19.25 -9.37
C MET A 382 2.18 -19.58 -8.76
N GLN A 383 3.26 -19.75 -9.54
CA GLN A 383 4.52 -20.35 -9.11
C GLN A 383 5.73 -19.70 -9.80
N TYR A 384 6.46 -18.81 -9.13
CA TYR A 384 7.64 -18.13 -9.71
C TYR A 384 9.02 -18.56 -9.18
N GLY A 385 9.09 -19.11 -7.96
CA GLY A 385 10.35 -19.45 -7.29
C GLY A 385 10.57 -20.95 -7.14
N ASP A 386 11.81 -21.42 -7.29
CA ASP A 386 12.27 -22.75 -6.86
C ASP A 386 13.65 -22.57 -6.19
N ILE A 387 13.67 -22.48 -4.85
CA ILE A 387 14.87 -22.17 -4.05
C ILE A 387 15.90 -23.31 -4.04
N ASP A 388 15.50 -24.57 -4.27
CA ASP A 388 16.40 -25.72 -4.13
C ASP A 388 16.64 -26.57 -5.38
N GLY A 389 15.84 -26.35 -6.43
CA GLY A 389 16.05 -26.79 -7.81
C GLY A 389 15.45 -28.15 -8.13
N ASP A 390 14.35 -28.54 -7.48
CA ASP A 390 13.71 -29.85 -7.66
C ASP A 390 12.57 -29.88 -8.70
N GLY A 391 12.02 -28.70 -9.06
CA GLY A 391 10.92 -28.53 -10.01
C GLY A 391 9.52 -28.43 -9.39
N PHE A 392 9.40 -28.23 -8.08
CA PHE A 392 8.20 -27.67 -7.43
C PHE A 392 8.43 -26.19 -7.09
N GLY A 393 7.37 -25.39 -7.13
CA GLY A 393 7.47 -23.97 -6.84
C GLY A 393 7.26 -23.65 -5.35
N ASP A 394 7.93 -22.61 -4.85
CA ASP A 394 7.89 -22.20 -3.44
C ASP A 394 6.59 -21.48 -3.03
N ASN A 395 5.74 -21.11 -3.99
CA ASN A 395 4.59 -20.24 -3.74
C ASN A 395 3.45 -21.02 -3.07
N PRO A 396 2.82 -20.50 -2.00
CA PRO A 396 1.91 -21.26 -1.12
C PRO A 396 0.53 -21.60 -1.74
N ASP A 397 0.39 -21.46 -3.05
CA ASP A 397 -0.81 -21.67 -3.84
C ASP A 397 -1.02 -23.15 -4.22
N VAL A 398 -1.88 -23.41 -5.20
CA VAL A 398 -2.30 -24.76 -5.58
C VAL A 398 -1.13 -25.53 -6.23
N ASN A 399 -0.51 -26.45 -5.47
CA ASN A 399 0.68 -27.25 -5.82
C ASN A 399 2.05 -26.60 -5.47
N GLY A 400 2.10 -25.67 -4.52
CA GLY A 400 3.37 -25.23 -3.92
C GLY A 400 4.07 -26.30 -3.07
N ASP A 401 5.40 -26.19 -2.92
CA ASP A 401 6.21 -26.95 -1.98
C ASP A 401 6.02 -26.45 -0.53
N TYR A 402 5.89 -27.39 0.40
CA TYR A 402 5.81 -27.13 1.84
C TYR A 402 7.19 -27.22 2.52
N CYS A 403 8.24 -27.59 1.78
CA CYS A 403 9.63 -27.68 2.24
C CYS A 403 10.70 -26.78 1.54
N PRO A 404 10.43 -25.54 1.00
CA PRO A 404 11.24 -24.68 0.08
C PRO A 404 12.78 -24.55 0.17
N ASN A 405 13.51 -25.58 0.59
CA ASN A 405 14.88 -25.59 1.11
C ASN A 405 15.42 -27.05 1.21
N GLN A 406 14.67 -28.05 0.76
CA GLN A 406 14.96 -29.48 0.85
C GLN A 406 14.43 -30.22 -0.40
N PRO A 407 15.29 -30.50 -1.41
CA PRO A 407 14.86 -31.11 -2.66
C PRO A 407 14.08 -32.42 -2.47
N GLY A 408 12.82 -32.39 -2.86
CA GLY A 408 11.97 -33.54 -3.03
C GLY A 408 12.16 -34.20 -4.39
N PHE A 409 11.17 -34.99 -4.79
CA PHE A 409 11.16 -35.64 -6.10
C PHE A 409 9.73 -36.00 -6.50
N ALA A 410 9.32 -35.54 -7.69
CA ALA A 410 8.08 -35.98 -8.32
C ALA A 410 8.10 -37.50 -8.56
N ASP A 411 7.33 -38.25 -7.76
CA ASP A 411 6.95 -39.61 -8.13
C ASP A 411 5.95 -39.62 -9.30
N HIS A 412 5.65 -40.81 -9.81
CA HIS A 412 4.83 -40.99 -11.02
C HIS A 412 3.77 -42.06 -10.74
N ASP A 413 3.04 -41.88 -9.64
CA ASP A 413 2.02 -42.81 -9.19
C ASP A 413 0.61 -42.40 -9.70
N GLU A 414 -0.32 -43.35 -9.81
CA GLU A 414 -1.45 -43.28 -10.76
C GLU A 414 -2.69 -42.50 -10.25
N ASP A 415 -2.61 -41.80 -9.11
CA ASP A 415 -3.79 -41.35 -8.33
C ASP A 415 -3.99 -39.82 -8.11
N GLY A 416 -3.00 -38.93 -8.25
CA GLY A 416 -3.21 -37.48 -8.04
C GLY A 416 -1.96 -36.58 -8.09
N PRO A 417 -2.12 -35.24 -8.00
CA PRO A 417 -1.01 -34.30 -7.94
C PRO A 417 -0.22 -34.41 -6.63
N HIS A 418 1.01 -33.95 -6.68
CA HIS A 418 2.08 -34.19 -5.72
C HIS A 418 1.74 -33.63 -4.32
N GLU A 419 1.87 -34.45 -3.27
CA GLU A 419 1.13 -34.19 -2.02
C GLU A 419 1.59 -32.94 -1.25
N ASN A 420 2.87 -32.52 -1.37
CA ASN A 420 3.38 -31.25 -0.82
C ASN A 420 4.82 -30.83 -1.22
N GLY A 421 5.38 -31.30 -2.36
CA GLY A 421 6.78 -31.04 -2.79
C GLY A 421 7.87 -31.76 -1.98
N CYS A 422 7.78 -31.70 -0.65
CA CYS A 422 8.72 -32.23 0.34
C CYS A 422 9.33 -33.62 0.05
N PRO A 423 10.57 -33.87 0.52
CA PRO A 423 11.18 -35.19 0.48
C PRO A 423 10.39 -36.19 1.35
N PRO A 424 10.09 -37.40 0.84
CA PRO A 424 9.32 -38.41 1.57
C PRO A 424 9.93 -38.75 2.94
N LEU A 425 9.11 -38.65 3.98
CA LEU A 425 9.53 -38.88 5.36
C LEU A 425 9.94 -40.35 5.59
N ASP A 426 11.16 -40.55 6.10
CA ASP A 426 11.65 -41.80 6.70
C ASP A 426 11.84 -41.55 8.21
N ALA A 427 10.95 -42.12 9.03
CA ALA A 427 10.88 -41.82 10.46
C ALA A 427 11.96 -42.49 11.32
N ASP A 428 12.62 -43.55 10.85
CA ASP A 428 13.62 -44.30 11.63
C ASP A 428 14.97 -44.48 10.93
N ASN A 429 15.07 -44.04 9.67
CA ASN A 429 16.26 -43.94 8.83
C ASN A 429 16.84 -45.30 8.43
N ASP A 430 15.96 -46.25 8.10
CA ASP A 430 16.33 -47.55 7.52
C ASP A 430 16.48 -47.54 5.98
N GLY A 431 15.91 -46.54 5.29
CA GLY A 431 15.94 -46.39 3.84
C GLY A 431 14.64 -46.74 3.11
N VAL A 432 13.53 -46.98 3.83
CA VAL A 432 12.17 -47.11 3.27
C VAL A 432 11.27 -46.03 3.85
N TYR A 433 10.64 -45.23 2.98
CA TYR A 433 9.77 -44.12 3.39
C TYR A 433 8.49 -44.60 4.10
N ASN A 434 7.94 -43.77 4.99
CA ASN A 434 6.80 -44.08 5.87
C ASN A 434 5.52 -44.58 5.15
N SER A 435 5.34 -44.25 3.86
CA SER A 435 4.23 -44.72 3.03
C SER A 435 4.40 -46.15 2.52
N LEU A 436 5.63 -46.67 2.53
CA LEU A 436 6.01 -48.02 2.08
C LEU A 436 6.52 -48.90 3.23
N ASP A 437 6.99 -48.30 4.33
CA ASP A 437 7.36 -48.98 5.57
C ASP A 437 6.15 -49.63 6.26
N GLN A 438 6.33 -50.87 6.71
CA GLN A 438 5.35 -51.66 7.45
C GLN A 438 5.86 -52.02 8.86
N CYS A 439 7.03 -51.52 9.25
CA CYS A 439 7.87 -52.09 10.28
C CYS A 439 8.42 -51.12 11.34
N GLN A 440 8.20 -49.80 11.23
CA GLN A 440 8.32 -48.73 12.24
C GLN A 440 9.27 -48.95 13.43
N ALA A 441 10.25 -48.05 13.56
CA ALA A 441 11.35 -48.08 14.52
C ALA A 441 12.34 -49.23 14.28
N THR A 442 12.62 -49.50 13.01
CA THR A 442 13.82 -50.21 12.57
C THR A 442 15.08 -49.50 13.09
N VAL A 443 16.15 -50.25 13.33
CA VAL A 443 17.44 -49.66 13.66
C VAL A 443 18.10 -49.17 12.38
N ALA A 444 18.22 -47.84 12.25
CA ALA A 444 18.89 -47.15 11.16
C ALA A 444 20.19 -47.84 10.69
N ASN A 445 20.39 -47.91 9.38
CA ASN A 445 21.56 -48.57 8.75
C ASN A 445 21.68 -50.09 9.09
N THR A 446 20.56 -50.77 9.34
CA THR A 446 20.45 -52.23 9.18
C THR A 446 19.95 -52.58 7.78
N THR A 447 20.06 -53.85 7.36
CA THR A 447 19.57 -54.28 6.04
C THR A 447 18.11 -54.72 6.13
N VAL A 448 17.23 -53.91 5.55
CA VAL A 448 15.79 -54.17 5.43
C VAL A 448 15.43 -54.80 4.08
N ASP A 449 14.19 -55.26 3.94
CA ASP A 449 13.59 -55.60 2.65
C ASP A 449 12.73 -54.45 2.09
N SER A 450 11.88 -54.73 1.10
CA SER A 450 11.07 -53.71 0.40
C SER A 450 9.99 -53.04 1.25
N ASN A 451 9.83 -53.46 2.51
CA ASN A 451 8.73 -53.06 3.39
C ASN A 451 9.24 -52.42 4.70
N GLY A 452 10.50 -51.96 4.75
CA GLY A 452 11.18 -51.48 5.97
C GLY A 452 11.53 -52.59 6.98
N CYS A 453 11.24 -53.85 6.66
CA CYS A 453 11.36 -54.92 7.64
C CYS A 453 12.77 -55.52 7.70
N ALA A 454 13.52 -55.19 8.76
CA ALA A 454 14.76 -55.90 9.10
C ALA A 454 14.50 -57.38 9.48
N GLU A 455 15.53 -58.23 9.39
CA GLU A 455 15.43 -59.68 9.65
C GLU A 455 14.90 -60.04 11.07
N TYR A 456 15.03 -59.15 12.06
CA TYR A 456 14.47 -59.32 13.42
C TYR A 456 13.09 -58.64 13.63
N GLN A 457 12.52 -58.05 12.58
CA GLN A 457 11.19 -57.43 12.60
C GLN A 457 10.12 -58.29 11.94
N ARG A 458 10.49 -59.16 11.01
CA ARG A 458 9.57 -60.03 10.25
C ARG A 458 9.00 -61.20 11.05
N ASP A 459 7.86 -61.65 10.58
CA ASP A 459 7.08 -62.82 10.97
C ASP A 459 6.61 -63.46 9.65
N SER A 460 7.33 -64.47 9.16
CA SER A 460 7.20 -64.98 7.78
C SER A 460 5.98 -65.87 7.52
N ASP A 461 5.30 -66.38 8.57
CA ASP A 461 4.10 -67.20 8.43
C ASP A 461 2.85 -66.68 9.18
N GLY A 462 3.02 -65.64 10.01
CA GLY A 462 1.95 -64.92 10.68
C GLY A 462 1.54 -65.54 12.02
N ASP A 463 2.48 -66.14 12.76
CA ASP A 463 2.21 -66.78 14.05
C ASP A 463 2.46 -65.91 15.30
N TYR A 464 2.89 -64.66 15.09
CA TYR A 464 3.29 -63.67 16.10
C TYR A 464 4.64 -63.95 16.79
N VAL A 465 5.37 -65.00 16.42
CA VAL A 465 6.79 -65.16 16.75
C VAL A 465 7.63 -64.69 15.56
N LYS A 466 8.67 -63.91 15.84
CA LYS A 466 9.52 -63.28 14.81
C LYS A 466 10.56 -64.26 14.27
N ASP A 467 10.91 -64.11 12.99
CA ASP A 467 11.88 -64.94 12.24
C ASP A 467 13.21 -65.19 13.01
N ASP A 468 13.64 -64.26 13.86
CA ASP A 468 14.91 -64.34 14.61
C ASP A 468 14.83 -65.20 15.90
N LYS A 469 13.63 -65.62 16.30
CA LYS A 469 13.33 -66.39 17.52
C LYS A 469 12.51 -67.65 17.26
N ASP A 470 11.75 -67.67 16.16
CA ASP A 470 10.97 -68.82 15.75
C ASP A 470 11.87 -70.00 15.32
N LEU A 471 11.54 -71.19 15.83
CA LEU A 471 12.18 -72.47 15.53
C LEU A 471 11.36 -73.36 14.58
N CYS A 472 10.20 -72.87 14.13
CA CYS A 472 9.17 -73.59 13.38
C CYS A 472 8.58 -72.81 12.16
N PRO A 473 9.38 -72.23 11.22
CA PRO A 473 8.98 -71.09 10.34
C PRO A 473 8.05 -71.39 9.16
N ASN A 474 7.14 -72.35 9.34
CA ASN A 474 6.04 -72.70 8.45
C ASN A 474 4.82 -73.15 9.31
N THR A 475 4.58 -72.52 10.45
CA THR A 475 3.38 -72.72 11.26
C THR A 475 2.13 -72.40 10.42
N PRO A 476 1.13 -73.30 10.34
CA PRO A 476 -0.10 -72.99 9.61
C PRO A 476 -0.85 -71.84 10.30
N ALA A 477 -1.14 -70.74 9.59
CA ALA A 477 -1.84 -69.56 10.12
C ALA A 477 -3.25 -69.79 10.72
N GLN A 478 -3.78 -71.02 10.64
CA GLN A 478 -4.99 -71.46 11.37
C GLN A 478 -4.71 -71.88 12.83
N ASP A 479 -3.45 -72.25 13.12
CA ASP A 479 -2.93 -72.83 14.37
C ASP A 479 -1.95 -71.85 15.07
N SER A 480 -1.68 -70.68 14.49
CA SER A 480 -0.84 -69.59 15.05
C SER A 480 -1.15 -69.23 16.50
N ASN A 481 -2.44 -69.26 16.88
CA ASN A 481 -2.89 -68.96 18.24
C ASN A 481 -2.59 -70.11 19.25
N LEU A 482 -1.83 -71.13 18.84
CA LEU A 482 -1.51 -72.35 19.60
C LEU A 482 0.00 -72.66 19.68
N VAL A 483 0.86 -71.74 19.23
CA VAL A 483 2.32 -71.86 19.36
C VAL A 483 2.81 -71.55 20.77
N ASP A 484 4.02 -71.98 21.09
CA ASP A 484 4.73 -71.56 22.30
C ASP A 484 5.72 -70.40 22.02
N ILE A 485 6.60 -70.11 22.98
CA ILE A 485 7.56 -68.99 22.88
C ILE A 485 8.64 -69.21 21.80
N ASP A 486 8.76 -70.44 21.29
CA ASP A 486 9.71 -70.87 20.27
C ASP A 486 9.03 -70.99 18.88
N GLY A 487 7.78 -70.50 18.72
CA GLY A 487 7.00 -70.53 17.47
C GLY A 487 6.43 -71.90 17.09
N CYS A 488 6.58 -72.90 17.95
CA CYS A 488 6.18 -74.27 17.65
C CYS A 488 4.82 -74.64 18.26
N THR A 489 3.87 -75.12 17.46
CA THR A 489 2.69 -75.80 18.03
C THR A 489 3.09 -77.15 18.66
N PRO A 490 2.31 -77.67 19.63
CA PRO A 490 2.51 -79.02 20.16
C PRO A 490 2.55 -80.11 19.08
N SER A 491 1.90 -79.91 17.94
CA SER A 491 1.88 -80.83 16.80
C SER A 491 3.20 -80.88 16.02
N GLN A 492 3.96 -79.78 15.98
CA GLN A 492 5.31 -79.74 15.41
C GLN A 492 6.33 -80.40 16.37
N LEU A 493 6.16 -80.21 17.69
CA LEU A 493 7.11 -80.69 18.71
C LEU A 493 7.08 -82.22 18.97
N GLU A 494 5.98 -82.91 18.67
CA GLU A 494 5.89 -84.38 18.80
C GLU A 494 6.53 -85.16 17.61
N GLY A 495 7.38 -84.47 16.81
CA GLY A 495 7.68 -84.83 15.42
C GLY A 495 8.91 -85.70 15.07
N ASP A 496 9.75 -86.19 16.00
CA ASP A 496 10.88 -87.07 15.59
C ASP A 496 11.42 -88.10 16.62
N GLU A 497 11.20 -89.41 16.36
CA GLU A 497 12.02 -90.53 16.86
C GLU A 497 12.68 -91.29 15.66
N GLY A 498 13.58 -90.65 14.89
CA GLY A 498 13.83 -91.09 13.50
C GLY A 498 15.25 -91.03 12.88
N THR A 499 16.35 -91.10 13.65
CA THR A 499 17.72 -91.48 13.18
C THR A 499 18.50 -90.58 12.20
N ALA A 500 19.60 -89.95 12.67
CA ALA A 500 20.77 -89.58 11.81
C ALA A 500 22.09 -89.32 12.58
N LEU A 501 22.49 -90.20 13.51
CA LEU A 501 23.72 -89.99 14.30
C LEU A 501 24.98 -90.48 13.54
N LEU A 502 25.79 -89.56 12.97
CA LEU A 502 27.28 -89.61 12.79
C LEU A 502 27.79 -88.51 11.82
N GLY A 503 28.48 -87.47 12.33
CA GLY A 503 29.05 -86.39 11.49
C GLY A 503 30.38 -85.74 11.94
N GLY A 504 30.81 -85.92 13.20
CA GLY A 504 32.00 -85.25 13.75
C GLY A 504 31.75 -83.76 14.10
N SER A 505 32.70 -82.99 14.65
CA SER A 505 34.01 -83.36 15.22
C SER A 505 34.41 -82.39 16.35
N MET A 506 33.94 -82.62 17.58
CA MET A 506 34.35 -81.78 18.72
C MET A 506 35.64 -82.28 19.40
N LYS A 507 36.71 -81.49 19.25
CA LYS A 507 37.87 -81.46 20.14
C LYS A 507 38.38 -80.01 20.27
N ASN A 508 38.12 -79.37 21.41
CA ASN A 508 39.21 -79.04 22.35
C ASN A 508 38.72 -78.40 23.67
N ILE A 509 39.04 -79.08 24.76
CA ILE A 509 39.56 -78.52 26.03
C ILE A 509 38.60 -77.65 26.86
N ALA A 510 38.10 -78.24 27.95
CA ALA A 510 37.61 -77.52 29.12
C ALA A 510 38.72 -77.40 30.19
N ILE A 511 38.78 -76.26 30.89
CA ILE A 511 39.41 -75.99 32.20
C ILE A 511 38.81 -74.66 32.69
N GLY A 512 38.39 -74.53 33.96
CA GLY A 512 38.06 -73.19 34.51
C GLY A 512 37.21 -73.11 35.79
N PHE A 513 36.13 -73.89 35.89
CA PHE A 513 35.08 -73.71 36.94
C PHE A 513 35.46 -74.22 38.34
N GLY A 514 36.50 -73.61 38.94
CA GLY A 514 36.92 -73.90 40.32
C GLY A 514 37.54 -72.72 41.09
N ALA A 515 37.83 -71.57 40.45
CA ALA A 515 38.56 -70.47 41.08
C ALA A 515 37.68 -69.33 41.63
N PHE A 516 36.61 -68.95 40.95
CA PHE A 516 35.90 -67.69 41.23
C PHE A 516 35.07 -67.69 42.53
N LEU A 517 34.39 -68.80 42.87
CA LEU A 517 33.57 -68.91 44.09
C LEU A 517 34.39 -68.78 45.39
N GLY A 518 35.68 -69.14 45.38
CA GLY A 518 36.56 -68.98 46.54
C GLY A 518 36.97 -67.52 46.80
N ILE A 519 37.12 -66.72 45.73
CA ILE A 519 37.60 -65.33 45.82
C ILE A 519 36.48 -64.39 46.30
N ALA A 520 35.24 -64.60 45.82
CA ALA A 520 34.08 -63.80 46.22
C ALA A 520 33.81 -63.87 47.75
N LEU A 521 33.90 -65.06 48.34
CA LEU A 521 33.70 -65.25 49.78
C LEU A 521 34.80 -64.61 50.64
N ILE A 522 36.03 -64.50 50.14
CA ILE A 522 37.12 -63.82 50.85
C ILE A 522 36.93 -62.30 50.82
N MET A 523 36.52 -61.73 49.69
CA MET A 523 36.22 -60.29 49.56
C MET A 523 35.12 -59.83 50.53
N LEU A 524 34.04 -60.61 50.70
CA LEU A 524 32.92 -60.28 51.59
C LEU A 524 33.31 -60.23 53.07
N VAL A 525 34.29 -61.03 53.52
CA VAL A 525 34.77 -61.03 54.92
C VAL A 525 35.63 -59.80 55.23
N ILE A 526 36.40 -59.29 54.26
CA ILE A 526 37.26 -58.12 54.44
C ILE A 526 36.43 -56.83 54.57
N ARG A 527 35.33 -56.71 53.81
CA ARG A 527 34.54 -55.46 53.67
C ARG A 527 33.68 -55.07 54.88
N ARG A 528 33.72 -55.82 56.00
CA ARG A 528 32.89 -55.58 57.21
C ARG A 528 33.67 -55.25 58.49
N VAL A 529 34.95 -54.90 58.41
CA VAL A 529 35.82 -54.68 59.60
C VAL A 529 36.34 -53.24 59.76
N ARG A 530 36.32 -52.41 58.71
CA ARG A 530 36.66 -50.96 58.75
C ARG A 530 35.85 -50.21 57.66
N GLY A 531 35.25 -49.05 57.89
CA GLY A 531 35.00 -48.35 59.17
C GLY A 531 35.04 -46.82 59.04
N GLY A 532 33.88 -46.16 59.00
CA GLY A 532 33.73 -44.70 58.80
C GLY A 532 33.86 -44.26 57.33
N SER A 533 33.55 -43.01 56.95
CA SER A 533 32.85 -41.91 57.66
C SER A 533 32.72 -40.72 56.69
N ILE A 534 31.68 -39.86 56.85
CA ILE A 534 31.67 -38.42 56.44
C ILE A 534 31.71 -38.16 54.90
N ASP A 535 31.03 -37.16 54.32
CA ASP A 535 29.90 -36.29 54.73
C ASP A 535 29.02 -35.98 53.50
N TRP A 536 27.90 -35.30 53.70
CA TRP A 536 27.11 -34.65 52.64
C TRP A 536 26.88 -33.17 53.03
N ASP A 537 27.46 -32.27 52.23
CA ASP A 537 27.25 -30.81 52.19
C ASP A 537 27.29 -30.45 50.67
N ASP A 538 26.62 -29.44 50.11
CA ASP A 538 25.31 -28.81 50.39
C ASP A 538 24.97 -27.91 49.15
N ASP A 539 23.93 -27.06 49.23
CA ASP A 539 23.61 -25.90 48.35
C ASP A 539 23.12 -26.18 46.89
N GLU A 540 22.15 -25.48 46.29
CA GLU A 540 21.01 -24.62 46.73
C GLU A 540 20.18 -24.21 45.46
N GLY A 541 18.94 -23.72 45.60
CA GLY A 541 18.22 -22.96 44.54
C GLY A 541 17.33 -23.80 43.60
N ASP A 542 16.01 -23.95 43.74
CA ASP A 542 14.88 -23.10 44.20
C ASP A 542 14.12 -22.44 43.03
N ASP A 543 13.11 -23.13 42.49
CA ASP A 543 12.02 -22.57 41.67
C ASP A 543 10.74 -22.37 42.52
N PHE A 544 10.12 -21.19 42.38
CA PHE A 544 9.11 -20.65 43.31
C PHE A 544 7.73 -20.52 42.63
N TYR A 545 6.67 -20.81 43.38
CA TYR A 545 5.27 -20.78 42.95
C TYR A 545 4.59 -19.44 43.30
N ASP A 546 3.71 -19.00 42.41
CA ASP A 546 2.48 -18.21 42.61
C ASP A 546 1.61 -18.58 41.36
N GLU A 547 0.38 -19.12 41.35
CA GLU A 547 -0.75 -19.17 42.32
C GLU A 547 -1.28 -17.75 42.65
N GLU A 548 -2.56 -17.37 42.48
CA GLU A 548 -3.85 -18.04 42.14
C GLU A 548 -4.76 -17.07 41.31
N ASP A 549 -5.89 -17.55 40.77
CA ASP A 549 -7.24 -16.89 40.74
C ASP A 549 -8.16 -17.48 39.63
N ASP A 550 -8.93 -18.54 39.95
CA ASP A 550 -10.40 -18.55 40.16
C ASP A 550 -11.29 -17.48 39.45
N GLU A 551 -12.56 -17.70 39.06
CA GLU A 551 -13.53 -18.80 39.27
C GLU A 551 -14.73 -18.72 38.27
N ASP A 552 -15.47 -19.83 38.11
CA ASP A 552 -16.93 -19.98 37.86
C ASP A 552 -17.76 -19.23 36.75
N ASP A 553 -18.32 -20.07 35.84
CA ASP A 553 -19.77 -20.34 35.66
C ASP A 553 -20.76 -19.24 35.15
N TRP A 554 -21.42 -19.49 34.01
CA TRP A 554 -22.88 -19.76 33.92
C TRP A 554 -23.43 -19.76 32.47
N SER A 555 -24.10 -20.85 32.04
CA SER A 555 -24.86 -20.92 30.76
C SER A 555 -26.38 -20.95 30.95
N PRO A 556 -27.14 -20.24 30.11
CA PRO A 556 -28.40 -20.83 29.59
C PRO A 556 -28.71 -20.38 28.13
N PHE A 557 -29.41 -21.14 27.29
CA PHE A 557 -30.28 -22.31 27.50
C PHE A 557 -30.05 -23.39 26.43
N GLY A 558 -30.28 -24.65 26.80
CA GLY A 558 -30.38 -25.75 25.82
C GLY A 558 -31.69 -26.53 25.95
N SER A 559 -32.26 -26.99 24.83
CA SER A 559 -33.09 -28.21 24.72
C SER A 559 -33.51 -28.45 23.26
N GLY A 560 -33.65 -29.68 22.76
CA GLY A 560 -33.31 -30.97 23.36
C GLY A 560 -33.99 -32.16 22.67
N ALA A 561 -33.43 -33.37 22.87
CA ALA A 561 -33.82 -34.67 22.27
C ALA A 561 -33.57 -34.79 20.74
N SER A 562 -32.78 -35.73 20.21
CA SER A 562 -32.61 -37.18 20.46
C SER A 562 -33.75 -38.06 19.94
N THR A 563 -33.52 -38.79 18.84
CA THR A 563 -33.73 -40.26 18.75
C THR A 563 -33.28 -40.86 17.41
N THR A 564 -32.34 -41.83 17.47
CA THR A 564 -32.31 -43.00 16.58
C THR A 564 -33.18 -44.12 17.21
N PRO A 565 -33.64 -45.23 16.54
CA PRO A 565 -32.94 -45.92 15.43
C PRO A 565 -33.78 -46.77 14.42
N THR A 566 -33.06 -47.54 13.58
CA THR A 566 -33.41 -48.84 12.94
C THR A 566 -34.22 -48.97 11.62
N LYS A 567 -33.58 -49.69 10.68
CA LYS A 567 -34.09 -50.79 9.80
C LYS A 567 -34.94 -50.50 8.54
N SER A 568 -34.25 -50.49 7.39
CA SER A 568 -34.28 -51.49 6.30
C SER A 568 -35.60 -52.21 5.92
N PHE A 569 -35.96 -52.19 4.62
CA PHE A 569 -35.91 -53.36 3.69
C PHE A 569 -36.42 -52.98 2.26
N SER A 570 -35.63 -53.29 1.20
CA SER A 570 -35.98 -53.77 -0.18
C SER A 570 -37.26 -53.33 -0.95
N ASP A 571 -37.37 -53.35 -2.30
CA ASP A 571 -36.45 -53.49 -3.46
C ASP A 571 -37.30 -53.52 -4.76
N THR A 572 -36.97 -52.74 -5.81
CA THR A 572 -37.26 -53.11 -7.22
C THR A 572 -36.41 -52.34 -8.28
N GLN A 573 -35.34 -52.98 -8.75
CA GLN A 573 -34.69 -52.76 -10.07
C GLN A 573 -35.55 -53.36 -11.23
N PRO A 574 -35.34 -53.12 -12.57
CA PRO A 574 -34.08 -53.47 -13.28
C PRO A 574 -33.67 -52.81 -14.64
N SER A 575 -32.35 -52.62 -14.83
CA SER A 575 -31.54 -53.00 -16.06
C SER A 575 -31.64 -52.23 -17.41
N ARG A 576 -30.67 -52.23 -18.37
CA ARG A 576 -29.20 -52.57 -18.45
C ARG A 576 -28.52 -52.17 -19.82
N SER A 577 -27.42 -51.39 -19.78
CA SER A 577 -26.06 -51.64 -20.41
C SER A 577 -25.83 -51.62 -21.98
N PRO A 578 -24.60 -51.84 -22.57
CA PRO A 578 -23.90 -50.93 -23.55
C PRO A 578 -23.36 -51.71 -24.82
N PRO A 579 -22.13 -51.60 -25.46
CA PRO A 579 -20.99 -50.62 -25.48
C PRO A 579 -20.19 -50.40 -26.84
N SER A 580 -19.15 -49.53 -26.82
CA SER A 580 -17.75 -49.71 -27.39
C SER A 580 -17.23 -49.15 -28.76
N ARG A 581 -15.96 -48.65 -28.70
CA ARG A 581 -14.77 -48.70 -29.63
C ARG A 581 -14.39 -47.62 -30.70
N SER A 582 -13.06 -47.36 -30.78
CA SER A 582 -12.22 -46.44 -31.62
C SER A 582 -11.68 -47.07 -32.96
N PRO A 583 -10.89 -46.43 -33.89
CA PRO A 583 -9.57 -45.74 -33.69
C PRO A 583 -9.11 -44.61 -34.71
N SER A 584 -7.85 -44.12 -34.60
CA SER A 584 -7.16 -43.02 -35.37
C SER A 584 -6.42 -43.45 -36.68
N PRO A 585 -5.92 -42.53 -37.56
CA PRO A 585 -4.49 -42.07 -37.58
C PRO A 585 -4.16 -40.69 -38.29
N ALA A 586 -2.87 -40.39 -38.54
CA ALA A 586 -2.28 -39.17 -39.21
C ALA A 586 -1.36 -39.58 -40.44
N PRO A 587 -0.38 -38.81 -41.03
CA PRO A 587 0.14 -37.43 -40.80
C PRO A 587 0.62 -36.56 -42.03
N SER A 588 1.04 -35.31 -41.75
CA SER A 588 2.09 -34.40 -42.33
C SER A 588 2.29 -34.08 -43.85
N ARG A 589 2.46 -32.78 -44.19
CA ARG A 589 3.37 -32.15 -45.22
C ARG A 589 3.23 -30.60 -45.28
N GLY A 590 4.22 -29.88 -45.87
CA GLY A 590 4.42 -28.42 -45.65
C GLY A 590 4.59 -27.46 -46.88
N PRO A 591 5.35 -26.33 -46.71
CA PRO A 591 5.19 -24.98 -47.34
C PRO A 591 5.87 -24.81 -48.75
N PRO A 592 6.11 -23.62 -49.41
CA PRO A 592 6.13 -22.20 -48.93
C PRO A 592 5.77 -21.02 -49.93
N MET A 593 6.09 -19.76 -49.51
CA MET A 593 6.54 -18.55 -50.28
C MET A 593 5.58 -17.41 -50.76
N GLY A 594 5.68 -16.23 -50.10
CA GLY A 594 5.74 -14.85 -50.67
C GLY A 594 4.43 -14.12 -51.08
N GLY A 595 4.32 -12.78 -51.07
CA GLY A 595 5.20 -11.71 -50.52
C GLY A 595 5.09 -10.33 -51.23
N ARG A 596 5.45 -9.24 -50.51
CA ARG A 596 5.75 -7.82 -50.94
C ARG A 596 4.62 -6.80 -51.25
N GLN A 597 4.88 -5.56 -50.78
CA GLN A 597 4.44 -4.21 -51.23
C GLN A 597 3.07 -3.65 -50.78
N GLY A 598 3.10 -2.56 -50.00
CA GLY A 598 2.21 -1.41 -50.18
C GLY A 598 2.93 -0.28 -50.96
N PRO A 599 2.65 1.01 -50.67
CA PRO A 599 1.37 1.74 -50.81
C PRO A 599 1.35 2.50 -52.18
N PRO A 600 0.40 3.43 -52.52
CA PRO A 600 0.55 4.84 -52.07
C PRO A 600 -0.69 5.80 -52.10
N THR A 601 -0.55 6.93 -51.40
CA THR A 601 -0.97 8.32 -51.78
C THR A 601 -2.45 8.81 -51.84
N ARG A 602 -2.75 9.72 -50.89
CA ARG A 602 -3.09 11.18 -51.08
C ARG A 602 -4.39 11.63 -51.82
N SER A 603 -5.20 12.40 -51.07
CA SER A 603 -5.30 13.89 -51.14
C SER A 603 -6.61 14.60 -51.58
N ARG A 604 -6.95 15.62 -50.78
CA ARG A 604 -7.52 16.95 -51.12
C ARG A 604 -8.85 17.04 -51.91
N GLY A 605 -9.90 17.45 -51.19
CA GLY A 605 -10.41 18.82 -51.36
C GLY A 605 -11.90 19.03 -51.68
N PRO A 606 -12.43 20.25 -51.44
CA PRO A 606 -13.87 20.59 -51.42
C PRO A 606 -14.34 21.22 -52.79
N PRO A 607 -15.55 21.83 -52.99
CA PRO A 607 -16.52 22.33 -51.98
C PRO A 607 -18.05 22.38 -52.30
N SER A 608 -18.80 22.87 -51.30
CA SER A 608 -19.91 23.86 -51.38
C SER A 608 -21.38 23.49 -51.74
N THR A 609 -22.23 23.65 -50.71
CA THR A 609 -23.49 24.45 -50.67
C THR A 609 -24.84 23.97 -51.26
N GLN A 610 -25.90 24.36 -50.52
CA GLN A 610 -27.24 24.81 -50.96
C GLN A 610 -28.42 23.82 -51.23
N SER A 611 -29.14 23.52 -50.13
CA SER A 611 -30.55 23.91 -49.89
C SER A 611 -31.77 23.20 -50.55
N ALA A 612 -32.84 23.13 -49.75
CA ALA A 612 -34.29 23.03 -50.06
C ALA A 612 -34.93 21.68 -50.45
N GLY A 613 -36.06 21.34 -49.79
CA GLY A 613 -37.08 20.35 -50.22
C GLY A 613 -38.25 21.03 -50.96
N PRO A 614 -39.54 20.65 -50.77
CA PRO A 614 -40.11 19.48 -50.08
C PRO A 614 -41.31 18.82 -50.85
N SER A 615 -42.04 17.87 -50.20
CA SER A 615 -43.49 17.54 -50.36
C SER A 615 -43.95 16.19 -50.98
N ALA A 616 -44.49 15.33 -50.11
CA ALA A 616 -45.81 14.63 -50.16
C ALA A 616 -46.29 13.77 -51.36
N ALA A 617 -46.61 12.48 -51.09
CA ALA A 617 -47.90 11.81 -51.41
C ALA A 617 -47.98 10.33 -50.93
N GLY A 618 -49.20 9.81 -50.70
CA GLY A 618 -49.57 8.38 -50.50
C GLY A 618 -51.08 8.20 -50.81
N PRO A 619 -51.82 7.15 -50.36
CA PRO A 619 -51.49 5.81 -49.82
C PRO A 619 -52.20 4.66 -50.61
N PRO A 620 -52.15 3.37 -50.18
CA PRO A 620 -53.26 2.72 -49.41
C PRO A 620 -52.81 1.57 -48.44
N GLY A 621 -53.63 0.84 -47.66
CA GLY A 621 -55.06 0.99 -47.29
C GLY A 621 -55.82 -0.33 -46.97
N SER A 622 -56.66 -0.34 -45.91
CA SER A 622 -57.55 -1.43 -45.39
C SER A 622 -56.87 -2.56 -44.57
N SER A 623 -57.52 -3.28 -43.63
CA SER A 623 -58.97 -3.49 -43.39
C SER A 623 -59.39 -3.67 -41.90
N ARG A 624 -60.71 -3.60 -41.62
CA ARG A 624 -61.43 -3.67 -40.30
C ARG A 624 -61.79 -5.12 -39.90
N PRO A 625 -62.16 -5.47 -38.64
CA PRO A 625 -63.06 -4.75 -37.69
C PRO A 625 -62.60 -4.79 -36.19
N ARG A 626 -63.38 -4.53 -35.10
CA ARG A 626 -64.85 -4.36 -34.87
C ARG A 626 -65.29 -3.36 -33.75
N GLY A 627 -65.87 -3.84 -32.63
CA GLY A 627 -66.51 -3.14 -31.49
C GLY A 627 -67.57 -4.05 -30.82
N PRO A 628 -68.28 -3.71 -29.70
CA PRO A 628 -68.59 -2.38 -29.10
C PRO A 628 -68.24 -2.22 -27.58
N ALA A 629 -67.82 -1.09 -27.01
CA ALA A 629 -68.40 0.28 -26.87
C ALA A 629 -69.26 0.56 -25.61
N ARG A 630 -68.89 1.57 -24.79
CA ARG A 630 -69.78 2.35 -23.90
C ARG A 630 -69.15 3.71 -23.46
N SER A 631 -70.01 4.71 -23.24
CA SER A 631 -69.74 6.12 -22.83
C SER A 631 -71.09 6.72 -22.34
N PRO A 632 -71.28 8.03 -22.00
CA PRO A 632 -70.36 9.19 -21.94
C PRO A 632 -70.52 10.11 -20.68
N GLY A 633 -69.79 11.25 -20.62
CA GLY A 633 -70.00 12.29 -19.60
C GLY A 633 -69.23 13.63 -19.79
N SER A 634 -69.71 14.49 -20.70
CA SER A 634 -69.62 15.99 -20.74
C SER A 634 -68.64 16.77 -19.81
N SER A 635 -67.86 17.78 -20.26
CA SER A 635 -68.31 19.01 -20.96
C SER A 635 -67.19 19.81 -21.70
N LYS A 636 -67.55 20.85 -22.49
CA LYS A 636 -66.68 21.86 -23.19
C LYS A 636 -67.08 23.29 -22.76
N PRO A 637 -66.44 24.43 -23.19
CA PRO A 637 -65.08 24.75 -23.71
C PRO A 637 -64.34 25.78 -22.78
N GLY A 638 -63.22 26.48 -23.10
CA GLY A 638 -62.24 26.42 -24.21
C GLY A 638 -62.03 27.74 -25.01
N MET A 639 -60.77 28.05 -25.38
CA MET A 639 -60.21 29.02 -26.40
C MET A 639 -59.44 30.30 -25.95
N ARG A 640 -58.23 30.44 -26.57
CA ARG A 640 -57.16 31.50 -26.65
C ARG A 640 -57.64 32.88 -27.21
N PRO A 641 -56.82 33.99 -27.34
CA PRO A 641 -55.34 34.06 -27.55
C PRO A 641 -54.52 35.22 -26.86
N SER A 642 -53.22 35.31 -27.20
CA SER A 642 -52.13 36.29 -26.88
C SER A 642 -52.29 37.69 -27.58
N PRO A 643 -51.39 38.73 -27.51
CA PRO A 643 -49.95 38.81 -27.08
C PRO A 643 -49.53 40.08 -26.23
N GLY A 644 -48.22 40.44 -26.18
CA GLY A 644 -47.59 41.57 -25.43
C GLY A 644 -47.68 42.99 -26.08
N PRO A 645 -46.74 43.97 -25.91
CA PRO A 645 -45.32 43.90 -25.46
C PRO A 645 -44.73 45.10 -24.62
N SER A 646 -43.40 45.07 -24.36
CA SER A 646 -42.37 46.16 -24.18
C SER A 646 -42.55 47.44 -23.32
N ALA A 647 -41.55 47.75 -22.46
CA ALA A 647 -40.92 49.10 -22.29
C ALA A 647 -39.62 49.12 -21.40
N ARG A 648 -38.72 50.07 -21.67
CA ARG A 648 -37.56 50.61 -20.88
C ARG A 648 -37.72 52.16 -20.83
N PRO A 649 -36.88 53.01 -20.19
CA PRO A 649 -36.02 52.91 -18.98
C PRO A 649 -36.21 54.17 -18.04
N VAL A 650 -35.16 54.55 -17.25
CA VAL A 650 -34.76 55.92 -16.75
C VAL A 650 -34.60 56.13 -15.22
N GLN A 651 -33.33 56.30 -14.81
CA GLN A 651 -32.69 57.20 -13.80
C GLN A 651 -33.37 57.68 -12.48
N GLU A 652 -32.61 57.48 -11.39
CA GLU A 652 -32.03 58.53 -10.49
C GLU A 652 -32.90 59.33 -9.51
N SER A 653 -32.63 59.19 -8.19
CA SER A 653 -32.27 60.29 -7.26
C SER A 653 -32.21 59.84 -5.78
N SER A 654 -31.23 60.35 -5.01
CA SER A 654 -31.24 60.31 -3.53
C SER A 654 -32.25 61.32 -2.96
N PRO A 655 -32.69 61.20 -1.68
CA PRO A 655 -31.97 61.94 -0.63
C PRO A 655 -32.08 61.37 0.82
N ALA A 656 -31.14 61.79 1.67
CA ALA A 656 -31.28 61.81 3.14
C ALA A 656 -31.97 63.13 3.61
N PRO A 657 -32.13 63.49 4.91
CA PRO A 657 -31.84 62.75 6.16
C PRO A 657 -32.97 62.81 7.23
N ALA A 658 -32.85 62.06 8.35
CA ALA A 658 -33.32 62.49 9.69
C ALA A 658 -32.96 61.50 10.84
N SER A 659 -32.31 61.98 11.90
CA SER A 659 -32.53 61.50 13.30
C SER A 659 -33.75 62.25 13.89
N PRO A 660 -34.42 61.85 15.02
CA PRO A 660 -33.80 61.86 16.37
C PRO A 660 -34.46 60.95 17.48
N VAL A 661 -34.07 61.20 18.74
CA VAL A 661 -34.81 60.95 20.03
C VAL A 661 -34.63 59.60 20.79
N ARG A 662 -33.49 59.48 21.49
CA ARG A 662 -33.38 59.52 22.97
C ARG A 662 -34.56 58.97 23.83
N LYS A 663 -34.32 57.89 24.58
CA LYS A 663 -34.99 57.62 25.89
C LYS A 663 -33.95 57.47 27.01
N THR A 664 -34.41 57.39 28.28
CA THR A 664 -33.57 57.71 29.45
C THR A 664 -33.77 56.80 30.67
N ARG A 665 -32.71 56.72 31.49
CA ARG A 665 -32.74 56.62 32.96
C ARG A 665 -33.22 55.29 33.59
N ARG A 666 -32.26 54.60 34.24
CA ARG A 666 -32.29 54.45 35.71
C ARG A 666 -30.90 54.23 36.32
N THR A 667 -30.83 54.38 37.64
CA THR A 667 -29.61 54.49 38.45
C THR A 667 -29.71 53.59 39.68
N ALA A 668 -28.67 52.81 39.98
CA ALA A 668 -28.45 52.25 41.31
C ALA A 668 -26.96 51.93 41.55
N ALA A 669 -26.45 52.39 42.69
CA ALA A 669 -25.32 51.87 43.44
C ALA A 669 -25.79 51.88 44.92
N PRO A 670 -25.25 51.07 45.87
CA PRO A 670 -23.91 51.39 46.40
C PRO A 670 -23.10 50.22 47.05
N THR A 671 -21.80 50.45 47.33
CA THR A 671 -21.01 49.88 48.47
C THR A 671 -20.72 48.35 48.52
N SER A 672 -19.66 47.82 49.15
CA SER A 672 -18.52 48.40 49.91
C SER A 672 -17.36 47.42 50.23
N THR A 673 -16.14 47.99 50.39
CA THR A 673 -15.06 47.69 51.39
C THR A 673 -14.14 46.45 51.32
N THR A 674 -12.86 46.72 51.69
CA THR A 674 -11.76 45.82 52.13
C THR A 674 -11.26 44.79 51.10
N GLY A 675 -9.97 44.45 50.96
CA GLY A 675 -8.81 44.52 51.87
C GLY A 675 -8.30 43.08 52.10
N ASP A 676 -7.03 42.70 51.95
CA ASP A 676 -5.77 43.40 52.21
C ASP A 676 -4.61 42.99 51.23
N SER A 677 -3.40 43.49 51.45
CA SER A 677 -2.12 43.19 50.75
C SER A 677 -1.38 41.95 51.38
N PRO A 678 -0.20 41.43 50.92
CA PRO A 678 0.87 42.12 50.16
C PRO A 678 1.84 41.35 49.21
N VAL A 679 2.64 42.14 48.45
CA VAL A 679 4.09 41.99 48.11
C VAL A 679 4.62 40.65 47.51
N ARG A 680 5.21 40.53 46.30
CA ARG A 680 6.11 41.36 45.43
C ARG A 680 7.60 40.91 45.40
N LYS A 681 7.90 40.02 44.42
CA LYS A 681 9.08 39.98 43.51
C LYS A 681 10.50 39.51 43.96
N THR A 682 11.25 39.11 42.92
CA THR A 682 12.73 39.23 42.68
C THR A 682 13.73 38.14 43.12
N ARG A 683 13.94 37.17 42.21
CA ARG A 683 15.23 36.79 41.54
C ARG A 683 16.52 37.43 42.10
N LYS A 684 17.48 36.60 42.59
CA LYS A 684 18.93 36.66 42.22
C LYS A 684 19.82 35.53 42.79
N THR A 685 20.44 34.76 41.88
CA THR A 685 21.85 34.26 41.87
C THR A 685 22.58 33.91 43.19
N SER A 686 23.19 32.71 43.30
CA SER A 686 24.64 32.49 42.98
C SER A 686 25.32 31.25 43.63
N ARG A 687 26.39 30.77 42.96
CA ARG A 687 27.60 30.05 43.45
C ARG A 687 27.51 28.62 44.02
N SER A 688 28.46 27.80 43.55
CA SER A 688 28.83 26.46 44.01
C SER A 688 29.78 26.44 45.23
N PRO A 689 29.95 25.27 45.88
CA PRO A 689 31.22 24.89 46.49
C PRO A 689 31.66 23.42 46.20
N ALA A 690 32.94 23.13 46.48
CA ALA A 690 33.60 21.82 46.57
C ALA A 690 34.88 22.01 47.45
N PRO A 691 35.81 21.04 47.67
CA PRO A 691 35.82 19.59 47.38
C PRO A 691 36.35 18.68 48.55
N SER A 692 36.29 17.35 48.39
CA SER A 692 37.26 16.35 48.93
C SER A 692 36.97 14.96 48.30
N GLY A 693 37.85 13.95 48.24
CA GLY A 693 39.26 13.78 48.64
C GLY A 693 39.88 12.58 47.89
N ALA A 694 41.19 12.30 48.04
CA ALA A 694 41.95 11.47 47.07
C ALA A 694 42.41 10.08 47.54
N ALA A 695 42.60 9.14 46.58
CA ALA A 695 43.37 7.91 46.75
C ALA A 695 44.16 7.54 45.47
N ARG A 696 45.29 6.83 45.60
CA ARG A 696 46.23 6.48 44.51
C ARG A 696 46.89 5.12 44.76
N LYS A 697 46.95 4.25 43.74
CA LYS A 697 47.86 3.08 43.69
C LYS A 697 48.50 2.93 42.30
N THR A 698 49.63 2.22 42.21
CA THR A 698 50.51 2.25 41.03
C THR A 698 51.21 0.91 40.76
N ARG A 699 51.22 0.52 39.47
CA ARG A 699 52.31 -0.18 38.74
C ARG A 699 52.80 -1.55 39.25
N ARG A 700 52.76 -2.55 38.36
CA ARG A 700 53.81 -3.59 38.24
C ARG A 700 53.98 -4.01 36.76
N THR A 701 55.07 -4.70 36.43
CA THR A 701 55.56 -4.89 35.03
C THR A 701 56.22 -6.26 34.82
N ALA A 702 55.96 -6.92 33.69
CA ALA A 702 56.68 -8.11 33.21
C ALA A 702 56.74 -8.12 31.66
N ALA A 703 57.57 -8.99 31.07
CA ALA A 703 58.11 -8.83 29.70
C ALA A 703 57.33 -9.55 28.57
N ALA A 704 57.64 -9.15 27.33
CA ALA A 704 57.12 -9.70 26.07
C ALA A 704 57.76 -11.07 25.67
N PRO A 705 57.31 -11.76 24.61
CA PRO A 705 57.65 -11.34 23.23
C PRO A 705 56.47 -11.32 22.23
N LYS A 706 56.75 -10.81 21.03
CA LYS A 706 55.76 -10.56 19.96
C LYS A 706 55.41 -11.82 19.15
N LYS A 707 54.16 -11.91 18.70
CA LYS A 707 53.82 -12.35 17.32
C LYS A 707 53.02 -11.24 16.65
N THR A 708 53.17 -11.10 15.33
CA THR A 708 52.55 -10.04 14.54
C THR A 708 51.42 -10.59 13.67
N SER A 709 50.19 -10.16 13.93
CA SER A 709 49.16 -10.05 12.92
C SER A 709 48.69 -8.59 12.87
N ARG A 710 48.49 -8.05 11.68
CA ARG A 710 47.71 -6.81 11.51
C ARG A 710 46.24 -7.21 11.60
N ARG A 711 45.68 -7.27 12.81
CA ARG A 711 44.22 -7.21 12.96
C ARG A 711 43.81 -5.86 12.37
N ARG A 712 43.08 -5.85 11.24
CA ARG A 712 42.30 -4.67 10.84
C ARG A 712 41.48 -4.28 12.08
N LYS A 713 41.31 -2.99 12.37
CA LYS A 713 40.28 -2.60 13.33
C LYS A 713 38.98 -3.16 12.77
N ALA A 714 38.21 -3.89 13.58
CA ALA A 714 36.79 -3.93 13.34
C ALA A 714 36.29 -2.48 13.43
N ASN A 715 35.37 -2.10 12.57
CA ASN A 715 34.48 -1.00 12.91
C ASN A 715 33.71 -1.43 14.17
N ALA A 716 33.34 -0.47 15.01
CA ALA A 716 32.42 -0.77 16.11
C ALA A 716 31.06 -1.16 15.49
N SER A 717 30.28 -2.03 16.15
CA SER A 717 28.90 -2.29 15.69
C SER A 717 28.10 -0.99 15.70
N PHE A 718 26.98 -0.95 14.98
CA PHE A 718 26.01 0.14 15.12
C PHE A 718 25.60 0.31 16.59
N ASP A 719 25.33 -0.80 17.27
CA ASP A 719 24.97 -0.89 18.70
C ASP A 719 26.12 -0.58 19.68
N ASP A 720 27.38 -0.56 19.22
CA ASP A 720 28.54 -0.07 20.00
C ASP A 720 28.69 1.47 19.89
N LEU A 721 27.91 2.12 19.02
CA LEU A 721 28.03 3.53 18.66
C LEU A 721 26.80 4.37 18.99
N PHE A 722 25.60 3.77 19.02
CA PHE A 722 24.33 4.44 19.29
C PHE A 722 23.56 3.68 20.39
N GLY A 723 23.24 4.37 21.49
CA GLY A 723 22.33 3.88 22.52
C GLY A 723 20.88 3.78 22.02
N PRO A 724 19.96 3.15 22.78
CA PRO A 724 18.57 2.96 22.35
C PRO A 724 17.90 4.30 21.98
N ASP A 725 18.00 5.29 22.86
CA ASP A 725 17.45 6.63 22.69
C ASP A 725 18.11 7.36 21.50
N GLU A 726 19.41 7.14 21.26
CA GLU A 726 20.18 7.75 20.16
C GLU A 726 19.89 7.11 18.78
N LYS A 727 19.10 6.03 18.70
CA LYS A 727 18.75 5.38 17.43
C LYS A 727 17.58 6.07 16.73
N ALA A 728 16.58 6.56 17.46
CA ALA A 728 15.48 7.31 16.85
C ALA A 728 15.98 8.61 16.19
N ASP A 729 16.94 9.29 16.83
CA ASP A 729 17.57 10.49 16.29
C ASP A 729 18.57 10.22 15.14
N PHE A 730 18.96 8.95 14.90
CA PHE A 730 20.05 8.63 13.98
C PHE A 730 19.68 8.88 12.52
N ASP A 731 18.55 8.35 12.06
CA ASP A 731 18.16 8.43 10.65
C ASP A 731 17.75 9.87 10.27
N THR A 732 17.06 10.58 11.17
CA THR A 732 16.82 12.03 11.07
C THR A 732 18.13 12.83 10.91
N ALA A 733 19.18 12.47 11.66
CA ALA A 733 20.50 13.09 11.54
C ALA A 733 21.26 12.68 10.27
N VAL A 734 20.98 11.50 9.69
CA VAL A 734 21.49 11.08 8.37
C VAL A 734 20.80 11.87 7.26
N SER A 735 19.46 11.97 7.27
CA SER A 735 18.68 12.72 6.28
C SER A 735 19.07 14.20 6.25
N SER A 736 19.11 14.88 7.40
CA SER A 736 19.55 16.28 7.44
C SER A 736 21.05 16.44 7.09
N ALA A 737 21.89 15.43 7.31
CA ALA A 737 23.27 15.47 6.79
C ALA A 737 23.34 15.29 5.26
N LYS A 738 22.45 14.48 4.66
CA LYS A 738 22.35 14.23 3.20
C LYS A 738 21.83 15.48 2.48
N GLU A 739 20.72 16.05 2.95
CA GLU A 739 20.13 17.32 2.51
C GLU A 739 21.19 18.45 2.44
N ARG A 740 21.98 18.63 3.51
CA ARG A 740 23.03 19.66 3.54
C ARG A 740 24.18 19.38 2.58
N LEU A 741 24.53 18.12 2.30
CA LEU A 741 25.52 17.78 1.28
C LEU A 741 25.00 18.04 -0.14
N ILE A 742 23.70 17.81 -0.40
CA ILE A 742 23.02 18.16 -1.66
C ILE A 742 23.03 19.69 -1.89
N VAL A 743 22.74 20.48 -0.84
CA VAL A 743 22.84 21.96 -0.85
C VAL A 743 24.32 22.45 -0.92
N GLY A 744 25.29 21.55 -1.02
CA GLY A 744 26.70 21.86 -1.29
C GLY A 744 27.53 22.28 -0.07
N ASP A 745 27.03 22.05 1.15
CA ASP A 745 27.76 22.31 2.39
C ASP A 745 28.98 21.36 2.47
N SER A 746 30.17 21.89 2.76
CA SER A 746 31.38 21.02 2.83
C SER A 746 31.27 20.00 3.97
N GLU A 747 31.83 18.79 3.82
CA GLU A 747 31.85 17.75 4.88
C GLU A 747 32.33 18.26 6.25
N GLN A 748 33.22 19.25 6.27
CA GLN A 748 33.75 19.85 7.51
C GLN A 748 32.76 20.79 8.19
N SER A 749 31.82 21.37 7.43
CA SER A 749 30.67 22.12 7.92
C SER A 749 29.68 21.17 8.60
N VAL A 750 29.23 20.13 7.87
CA VAL A 750 28.27 19.13 8.35
C VAL A 750 28.81 18.38 9.59
N LEU A 751 30.09 17.96 9.57
CA LEU A 751 30.72 17.36 10.75
C LEU A 751 30.80 18.30 11.96
N ALA A 752 30.99 19.61 11.76
CA ALA A 752 31.02 20.58 12.85
C ALA A 752 29.62 20.86 13.41
N ARG A 753 28.60 20.86 12.54
CA ARG A 753 27.18 21.00 12.90
C ARG A 753 26.70 19.82 13.75
N LEU A 754 26.89 18.59 13.29
CA LEU A 754 26.57 17.36 14.05
C LEU A 754 27.26 17.34 15.44
N GLN A 755 28.53 17.78 15.53
CA GLN A 755 29.25 17.90 16.81
C GLN A 755 28.77 19.05 17.71
N SER A 756 27.96 19.97 17.20
CA SER A 756 27.31 21.04 17.97
C SER A 756 25.89 20.67 18.43
N GLU A 757 25.20 19.82 17.67
CA GLU A 757 23.89 19.24 18.02
C GLU A 757 23.99 18.18 19.12
N GLY A 758 25.15 17.51 19.22
CA GLY A 758 25.51 16.67 20.39
C GLY A 758 26.37 15.46 20.05
N TRP A 759 26.35 15.03 18.79
CA TRP A 759 26.97 13.81 18.31
C TRP A 759 28.48 13.74 18.57
N ASN A 760 28.94 12.60 19.07
CA ASN A 760 30.36 12.32 19.28
C ASN A 760 31.10 12.23 17.94
N VAL A 761 32.39 12.61 17.92
CA VAL A 761 33.31 12.58 16.75
C VAL A 761 33.37 11.22 16.02
N LYS A 762 32.90 10.13 16.63
CA LYS A 762 32.65 8.84 15.96
C LYS A 762 31.26 8.76 15.31
N GLN A 763 30.19 9.07 16.06
CA GLN A 763 28.81 9.05 15.59
C GLN A 763 28.64 9.99 14.39
N SER A 764 29.10 11.24 14.48
CA SER A 764 29.04 12.21 13.36
C SER A 764 29.75 11.73 12.10
N LYS A 765 30.75 10.84 12.23
CA LYS A 765 31.50 10.24 11.11
C LYS A 765 30.94 8.92 10.61
N HIS A 766 29.95 8.37 11.32
CA HIS A 766 29.13 7.27 10.86
C HIS A 766 27.87 7.83 10.19
N ILE A 767 27.24 8.85 10.78
CA ILE A 767 26.17 9.66 10.18
C ILE A 767 26.63 10.22 8.83
N LEU A 768 27.73 11.02 8.77
CA LEU A 768 28.34 11.44 7.49
C LEU A 768 29.00 10.29 6.70
N GLY A 769 28.98 9.07 7.22
CA GLY A 769 29.36 7.87 6.49
C GLY A 769 28.21 7.33 5.62
N GLN A 770 26.99 7.34 6.17
CA GLN A 770 25.75 6.92 5.52
C GLN A 770 25.08 8.05 4.72
N ALA A 771 25.22 9.30 5.14
CA ALA A 771 24.65 10.48 4.50
C ALA A 771 25.40 10.92 3.21
N ARG A 772 26.38 10.15 2.77
CA ARG A 772 27.08 10.36 1.50
C ARG A 772 26.34 9.61 0.40
N PRO A 773 26.13 10.21 -0.79
CA PRO A 773 26.01 9.43 -2.01
C PRO A 773 27.35 8.73 -2.33
#